data_AF-A0A7X4YSN3-F1
#
_entry.id   AF-A0A7X4YSN3-F1
#
_cell.length_a   1.000
_cell.length_b   1.000
_cell.length_c   1.000
_cell.angle_alpha   90.00
_cell.angle_beta   90.00
_cell.angle_gamma   90.00
#
_symmetry.space_group_name_H-M   'P 1'
#
loop_
_entity.id
_entity.type
_entity.pdbx_description
1 polymer ?
#
loop_
_entity_poly.entity_id
_entity_poly.type
_entity_poly.pdbx_seq_one_letter_code
_entity_poly.pdbx_strand_id
1 'polypeptide(L)'
;MLYKTFKSTTLGLAAGLFGSFCLWAGVAAADGKFSDLAHARWAEDSIQYLSNRGTVAGLGNGRFQPDGAVTRGQAVTFIMRELYSQGLPKGEASFTDVPRSHPFRLEIAAAAAAGLAGGFPDGSFHPDAPVTRAETAALLTRAYALEAGDGSSKLADTSSSWAAAPIGIMSSNGLIGGYADGTYRPDRTVTRAEFAVFLTRVIRFERETAIQAKDWDKLLSYMTLNEQVGQMLMPDIRMWNGQPTTTVNDGLKDIIHTQAPGGFILFDKNIVNAQQVATLTDRLQAEAGDIPLFLGVDQEGGVIKRIPGGTNLPGQMALGAAGDAALTEAAGKLTGEELKALGLQLNFAPDLDVNSNPENPIIGMRSFGSDPDLVSRLGLAAMKGLKEAGVIAAVKHFPGHGDTTVDSHLGLPVLMHDRDRLEAVELKPFRAAIASGVDMIMTAHIAFPAVDDEHVVSLKDGSSVPIPATMSKKVLTGLLREELGFKGVIVSDAFTMNGIAAHFGEAQAVVRAVSAGVDIILMPQDPSTAQRTLVQAVRNGSVPLDHIHDAVKRILDLKSRYGLFDQGPSLPAKLASLKGIIGSDAHRQVERTIAERAVTLLAGRDGKHPDLIRHGDRIVIAAADEAQAKQLENQLALEGEPEQLKTRVATLNQPKEAIAAIDGADYVIVASYQFRNVASQFDWSGTQAVIDELNRTNTRYALLSLGNPYEMLYVRNVKSGLAAYGKEEPNTEAAVRTLLGRMDPLGVLPVAS
;
A
#
# COMPACT_ATOMS: atom_id res chain seq x y z
N MET A 1 -45.03 -17.86 27.10
CA MET A 1 -45.32 -19.27 26.74
C MET A 1 -44.46 -19.59 25.53
N LEU A 2 -43.49 -20.49 25.50
CA LEU A 2 -43.09 -21.62 26.35
C LEU A 2 -41.56 -21.76 26.24
N TYR A 3 -40.87 -21.61 27.37
CA TYR A 3 -39.50 -22.09 27.57
C TYR A 3 -39.59 -23.57 27.96
N LYS A 4 -38.84 -24.46 27.30
CA LYS A 4 -38.63 -25.83 27.77
C LYS A 4 -37.15 -26.10 28.02
N THR A 5 -36.84 -26.09 29.31
CA THR A 5 -35.65 -26.65 29.96
C THR A 5 -35.67 -28.17 29.84
N PHE A 6 -34.53 -28.80 29.53
CA PHE A 6 -34.28 -30.18 29.96
C PHE A 6 -32.85 -30.32 30.47
N LYS A 7 -32.76 -30.78 31.72
CA LYS A 7 -31.55 -31.12 32.48
C LYS A 7 -30.91 -32.38 31.89
N SER A 8 -29.58 -32.41 31.85
CA SER A 8 -28.79 -33.64 31.67
C SER A 8 -28.08 -33.96 32.98
N THR A 9 -28.29 -35.18 33.44
CA THR A 9 -27.80 -35.80 34.65
C THR A 9 -26.39 -36.33 34.45
N THR A 10 -25.49 -36.01 35.38
CA THR A 10 -24.20 -36.69 35.60
C THR A 10 -24.41 -38.12 36.08
N LEU A 11 -23.80 -39.09 35.39
CA LEU A 11 -23.36 -40.35 36.00
C LEU A 11 -22.04 -40.75 35.35
N GLY A 12 -20.99 -40.87 36.16
CA GLY A 12 -19.67 -41.29 35.72
C GLY A 12 -19.56 -42.81 35.60
N LEU A 13 -18.79 -43.26 34.62
CA LEU A 13 -18.03 -44.50 34.69
C LEU A 13 -16.79 -44.38 33.80
N ALA A 14 -15.63 -44.45 34.45
CA ALA A 14 -14.33 -44.51 33.83
C ALA A 14 -14.04 -45.95 33.37
N ALA A 15 -13.63 -46.12 32.12
CA ALA A 15 -12.76 -47.20 31.66
C ALA A 15 -12.23 -46.82 30.27
N GLY A 16 -10.92 -46.98 30.07
CA GLY A 16 -10.16 -46.38 29.00
C GLY A 16 -10.40 -46.95 27.61
N LEU A 17 -10.04 -46.13 26.61
CA LEU A 17 -9.57 -46.49 25.28
C LEU A 17 -9.00 -45.19 24.67
N PHE A 18 -7.68 -45.01 24.79
CA PHE A 18 -6.95 -44.01 24.04
C PHE A 18 -6.95 -44.45 22.57
N GLY A 19 -7.73 -43.77 21.75
CA GLY A 19 -7.80 -44.06 20.32
C GLY A 19 -8.61 -43.01 19.59
N SER A 20 -7.98 -42.41 18.59
CA SER A 20 -8.57 -41.61 17.50
C SER A 20 -8.97 -40.17 17.82
N PHE A 21 -8.08 -39.23 17.46
CA PHE A 21 -8.47 -37.96 16.85
C PHE A 21 -7.34 -37.47 15.92
N CYS A 22 -7.34 -37.99 14.68
CA CYS A 22 -6.66 -37.40 13.53
C CYS A 22 -7.41 -37.83 12.27
N LEU A 23 -8.69 -37.48 12.23
CA LEU A 23 -9.49 -37.49 11.01
C LEU A 23 -10.02 -36.07 10.84
N TRP A 24 -9.39 -35.35 9.91
CA TRP A 24 -9.91 -34.13 9.25
C TRP A 24 -10.75 -33.21 10.15
N ALA A 25 -10.17 -32.76 11.26
CA ALA A 25 -10.67 -31.62 12.01
C ALA A 25 -9.89 -30.38 11.54
N GLY A 26 -10.63 -29.33 11.20
CA GLY A 26 -10.10 -28.12 10.59
C GLY A 26 -8.93 -27.51 11.34
N VAL A 27 -8.21 -26.68 10.60
CA VAL A 27 -7.23 -25.71 11.07
C VAL A 27 -7.86 -24.86 12.18
N ALA A 28 -7.81 -25.36 13.42
CA ALA A 28 -7.81 -24.49 14.58
C ALA A 28 -6.36 -24.01 14.67
N ALA A 29 -6.09 -22.82 14.13
CA ALA A 29 -4.96 -22.05 14.61
C ALA A 29 -5.05 -22.07 16.14
N ALA A 30 -3.97 -22.48 16.80
CA ALA A 30 -3.91 -22.33 18.24
C ALA A 30 -3.88 -20.82 18.52
N ASP A 31 -5.05 -20.23 18.72
CA ASP A 31 -5.21 -18.91 19.33
C ASP A 31 -4.74 -19.04 20.78
N GLY A 32 -3.41 -18.91 20.98
CA GLY A 32 -2.79 -18.93 22.30
C GLY A 32 -1.34 -19.38 22.27
N LYS A 33 -0.46 -18.58 22.86
CA LYS A 33 0.89 -19.00 23.23
C LYS A 33 0.81 -20.25 24.11
N PHE A 34 1.66 -21.24 23.85
CA PHE A 34 1.69 -22.46 24.66
C PHE A 34 2.06 -22.13 26.12
N SER A 35 1.28 -22.66 27.07
CA SER A 35 1.39 -22.38 28.50
C SER A 35 2.66 -22.93 29.16
N ASP A 36 3.33 -23.90 28.53
CA ASP A 36 4.47 -24.63 29.09
C ASP A 36 5.83 -24.23 28.48
N LEU A 37 5.93 -23.08 27.81
CA LEU A 37 7.18 -22.60 27.22
C LEU A 37 8.10 -21.85 28.20
N ALA A 38 7.68 -21.62 29.44
CA ALA A 38 8.44 -20.83 30.41
C ALA A 38 9.88 -21.34 30.62
N HIS A 39 10.10 -22.66 30.53
CA HIS A 39 11.42 -23.30 30.67
C HIS A 39 12.15 -23.50 29.33
N ALA A 40 11.50 -23.17 28.20
CA ALA A 40 12.01 -23.34 26.84
C ALA A 40 11.99 -22.02 26.04
N ARG A 41 12.14 -20.87 26.73
CA ARG A 41 12.15 -19.54 26.09
C ARG A 41 13.16 -19.40 24.94
N TRP A 42 14.27 -20.15 25.00
CA TRP A 42 15.28 -20.19 23.95
C TRP A 42 14.75 -20.76 22.61
N ALA A 43 13.66 -21.54 22.63
CA ALA A 43 13.02 -22.14 21.47
C ALA A 43 11.64 -21.53 21.16
N GLU A 44 11.14 -20.60 21.99
CA GLU A 44 9.78 -20.05 21.89
C GLU A 44 9.50 -19.44 20.52
N ASP A 45 10.43 -18.64 19.98
CA ASP A 45 10.32 -18.08 18.63
C ASP A 45 10.17 -19.17 17.56
N SER A 46 11.01 -20.22 17.60
CA SER A 46 10.96 -21.30 16.61
C SER A 46 9.70 -22.15 16.75
N ILE A 47 9.24 -22.39 17.97
CA ILE A 47 8.00 -23.12 18.25
C ILE A 47 6.80 -22.33 17.73
N GLN A 48 6.75 -21.02 18.03
CA GLN A 48 5.66 -20.16 17.58
C GLN A 48 5.67 -20.00 16.05
N TYR A 49 6.85 -19.83 15.44
CA TYR A 49 7.03 -19.76 13.99
C TYR A 49 6.43 -20.99 13.29
N LEU A 50 6.84 -22.20 13.69
CA LEU A 50 6.32 -23.43 13.10
C LEU A 50 4.86 -23.69 13.44
N SER A 51 4.39 -23.26 14.61
CA SER A 51 2.98 -23.40 15.01
C SER A 51 2.07 -22.49 14.18
N ASN A 52 2.47 -21.24 13.94
CA ASN A 52 1.72 -20.29 13.11
C ASN A 52 1.62 -20.76 11.65
N ARG A 53 2.65 -21.46 11.16
CA ARG A 53 2.67 -22.09 9.83
C ARG A 53 1.85 -23.39 9.75
N GLY A 54 1.42 -23.93 10.90
CA GLY A 54 0.70 -25.21 10.99
C GLY A 54 1.60 -26.45 10.85
N THR A 55 2.92 -26.26 10.87
CA THR A 55 3.93 -27.32 10.70
C THR A 55 4.01 -28.21 11.93
N VAL A 56 3.97 -27.59 13.12
CA VAL A 56 3.91 -28.30 14.41
C VAL A 56 2.62 -27.96 15.14
N ALA A 57 2.10 -28.91 15.91
CA ALA A 57 0.93 -28.71 16.76
C ALA A 57 1.26 -29.02 18.23
N GLY A 58 0.50 -28.41 19.14
CA GLY A 58 0.47 -28.79 20.54
C GLY A 58 -0.19 -30.14 20.77
N LEU A 59 -0.08 -30.66 22.00
CA LEU A 59 -0.63 -31.96 22.39
C LEU A 59 -2.06 -31.85 23.00
N GLY A 60 -2.70 -30.68 22.89
CA GLY A 60 -3.95 -30.35 23.56
C GLY A 60 -3.75 -29.54 24.86
N ASN A 61 -4.84 -29.02 25.42
CA ASN A 61 -4.85 -28.23 26.67
C ASN A 61 -3.90 -27.02 26.70
N GLY A 62 -3.57 -26.44 25.54
CA GLY A 62 -2.67 -25.30 25.42
C GLY A 62 -1.20 -25.61 25.74
N ARG A 63 -0.73 -26.86 25.52
CA ARG A 63 0.65 -27.30 25.80
C ARG A 63 1.40 -27.78 24.56
N PHE A 64 2.70 -27.47 24.50
CA PHE A 64 3.61 -27.94 23.46
C PHE A 64 4.47 -29.14 23.90
N GLN A 65 4.77 -29.27 25.20
CA GLN A 65 5.72 -30.25 25.76
C GLN A 65 7.13 -30.15 25.15
N PRO A 66 7.87 -29.05 25.40
CA PRO A 66 9.16 -28.79 24.75
C PRO A 66 10.24 -29.85 25.01
N ASP A 67 10.23 -30.49 26.18
CA ASP A 67 11.22 -31.52 26.56
C ASP A 67 10.84 -32.94 26.11
N GLY A 68 9.65 -33.11 25.53
CA GLY A 68 9.22 -34.41 24.99
C GLY A 68 10.09 -34.81 23.80
N ALA A 69 10.33 -36.10 23.62
CA ALA A 69 11.02 -36.61 22.44
C ALA A 69 10.16 -36.44 21.18
N VAL A 70 10.81 -36.22 20.04
CA VAL A 70 10.16 -36.28 18.71
C VAL A 70 10.38 -37.67 18.14
N THR A 71 9.30 -38.36 17.75
CA THR A 71 9.45 -39.64 17.05
C THR A 71 9.86 -39.43 15.61
N ARG A 72 10.48 -40.44 14.99
CA ARG A 72 10.89 -40.38 13.58
C ARG A 72 9.71 -40.12 12.64
N GLY A 73 8.54 -40.71 12.91
CA GLY A 73 7.31 -40.46 12.17
C GLY A 73 6.82 -39.01 12.30
N GLN A 74 6.92 -38.42 13.50
CA GLN A 74 6.60 -37.00 13.72
C GLN A 74 7.57 -36.07 12.98
N ALA A 75 8.88 -36.33 13.08
CA ALA A 75 9.92 -35.52 12.43
C ALA A 75 9.69 -35.45 10.90
N VAL A 76 9.45 -36.60 10.27
CA VAL A 76 9.17 -36.67 8.83
C VAL A 76 7.85 -35.98 8.49
N THR A 77 6.81 -36.17 9.31
CA THR A 77 5.53 -35.48 9.13
C THR A 77 5.67 -33.96 9.13
N PHE A 78 6.44 -33.41 10.08
CA PHE A 78 6.68 -31.96 10.14
C PHE A 78 7.39 -31.44 8.88
N ILE A 79 8.45 -32.13 8.44
CA ILE A 79 9.19 -31.78 7.22
C ILE A 79 8.28 -31.86 5.99
N MET A 80 7.47 -32.91 5.87
CA MET A 80 6.58 -33.10 4.72
C MET A 80 5.48 -32.04 4.66
N ARG A 81 4.91 -31.65 5.80
CA ARG A 81 3.89 -30.58 5.85
C ARG A 81 4.47 -29.23 5.48
N GLU A 82 5.72 -28.99 5.84
CA GLU A 82 6.44 -27.77 5.46
C GLU A 82 6.68 -27.71 3.94
N LEU A 83 7.32 -28.74 3.39
CA LEU A 83 7.71 -28.77 1.97
C LEU A 83 6.53 -28.97 1.02
N TYR A 84 5.45 -29.60 1.48
CA TYR A 84 4.29 -29.97 0.66
C TYR A 84 2.99 -29.46 1.27
N SER A 85 2.99 -28.18 1.69
CA SER A 85 1.83 -27.52 2.30
C SER A 85 0.57 -27.52 1.43
N GLN A 86 0.72 -27.68 0.11
CA GLN A 86 -0.39 -27.74 -0.86
C GLN A 86 -0.89 -29.15 -1.17
N GLY A 87 -0.24 -30.19 -0.63
CA GLY A 87 -0.64 -31.57 -0.83
C GLY A 87 0.55 -32.51 -0.94
N LEU A 88 0.48 -33.64 -0.23
CA LEU A 88 1.54 -34.64 -0.23
C LEU A 88 1.68 -35.29 -1.61
N PRO A 89 2.91 -35.59 -2.06
CA PRO A 89 3.12 -36.40 -3.24
C PRO A 89 2.53 -37.80 -3.03
N LYS A 90 2.05 -38.42 -4.12
CA LYS A 90 1.57 -39.80 -4.06
C LYS A 90 2.74 -40.72 -3.74
N GLY A 91 2.61 -41.50 -2.67
CA GLY A 91 3.61 -42.49 -2.25
C GLY A 91 2.98 -43.86 -2.01
N GLU A 92 3.59 -44.90 -2.59
CA GLU A 92 3.17 -46.30 -2.40
C GLU A 92 4.09 -47.09 -1.46
N ALA A 93 5.14 -46.45 -0.92
CA ALA A 93 6.09 -47.12 -0.03
C ALA A 93 5.39 -47.74 1.18
N SER A 94 5.74 -49.00 1.49
CA SER A 94 5.22 -49.75 2.62
C SER A 94 6.36 -50.26 3.49
N PHE A 95 6.24 -50.05 4.79
CA PHE A 95 7.18 -50.56 5.79
C PHE A 95 6.49 -51.58 6.67
N THR A 96 7.24 -52.57 7.15
CA THR A 96 6.70 -53.70 7.93
C THR A 96 6.05 -53.26 9.25
N ASP A 97 6.50 -52.14 9.82
CA ASP A 97 6.05 -51.56 11.09
C ASP A 97 5.19 -50.29 10.94
N VAL A 98 4.75 -49.96 9.70
CA VAL A 98 3.84 -48.82 9.45
C VAL A 98 2.49 -49.34 8.90
N PRO A 99 1.58 -49.81 9.78
CA PRO A 99 0.30 -50.35 9.36
C PRO A 99 -0.59 -49.29 8.71
N ARG A 100 -1.64 -49.72 7.99
CA ARG A 100 -2.62 -48.81 7.33
C ARG A 100 -3.29 -47.83 8.30
N SER A 101 -3.40 -48.19 9.57
CA SER A 101 -3.98 -47.40 10.65
C SER A 101 -3.00 -46.42 11.31
N HIS A 102 -1.70 -46.47 10.98
CA HIS A 102 -0.72 -45.60 11.63
C HIS A 102 -0.98 -44.12 11.26
N PRO A 103 -1.01 -43.20 12.25
CA PRO A 103 -1.44 -41.81 12.03
C PRO A 103 -0.60 -41.05 11.02
N PHE A 104 0.69 -41.37 10.90
CA PHE A 104 1.64 -40.70 9.99
C PHE A 104 1.93 -41.49 8.72
N ARG A 105 1.12 -42.52 8.40
CA ARG A 105 1.41 -43.41 7.27
C ARG A 105 1.55 -42.65 5.94
N LEU A 106 0.66 -41.70 5.67
CA LEU A 106 0.63 -41.00 4.40
C LEU A 106 1.87 -40.14 4.21
N GLU A 107 2.24 -39.38 5.24
CA GLU A 107 3.46 -38.57 5.24
C GLU A 107 4.72 -39.42 5.13
N ILE A 108 4.79 -40.56 5.84
CA ILE A 108 5.93 -41.48 5.76
C ILE A 108 6.07 -42.08 4.35
N ALA A 109 4.96 -42.55 3.76
CA ALA A 109 4.97 -43.12 2.41
C ALA A 109 5.35 -42.07 1.35
N ALA A 110 4.84 -40.85 1.49
CA ALA A 110 5.16 -39.72 0.64
C ALA A 110 6.64 -39.31 0.76
N ALA A 111 7.18 -39.23 1.98
CA ALA A 111 8.59 -38.92 2.22
C ALA A 111 9.54 -39.97 1.64
N ALA A 112 9.17 -41.24 1.71
CA ALA A 112 9.93 -42.33 1.10
C ALA A 112 9.90 -42.28 -0.42
N ALA A 113 8.73 -42.02 -1.01
CA ALA A 113 8.58 -41.84 -2.45
C ALA A 113 9.35 -40.63 -2.98
N ALA A 114 9.42 -39.55 -2.19
CA ALA A 114 10.20 -38.35 -2.50
C ALA A 114 11.70 -38.49 -2.18
N GLY A 115 12.16 -39.64 -1.66
CA GLY A 115 13.56 -39.88 -1.32
C GLY A 115 14.07 -39.12 -0.07
N LEU A 116 13.18 -38.52 0.71
CA LEU A 116 13.53 -37.67 1.86
C LEU A 116 13.81 -38.51 3.12
N ALA A 117 13.07 -39.62 3.29
CA ALA A 117 13.25 -40.55 4.40
C ALA A 117 13.09 -42.01 3.95
N GLY A 118 14.10 -42.84 4.20
CA GLY A 118 14.08 -44.27 3.91
C GLY A 118 13.82 -45.14 5.15
N GLY A 119 13.48 -46.40 4.89
CA GLY A 119 13.45 -47.45 5.90
C GLY A 119 14.82 -48.09 6.11
N PHE A 120 14.87 -49.03 7.04
CA PHE A 120 16.05 -49.79 7.40
C PHE A 120 16.18 -51.06 6.54
N PRO A 121 17.37 -51.70 6.49
CA PRO A 121 17.58 -52.90 5.68
C PRO A 121 16.65 -54.08 6.00
N ASP A 122 16.05 -54.10 7.19
CA ASP A 122 15.07 -55.10 7.62
C ASP A 122 13.64 -54.80 7.13
N GLY A 123 13.44 -53.73 6.34
CA GLY A 123 12.15 -53.33 5.78
C GLY A 123 11.27 -52.51 6.74
N SER A 124 11.77 -52.16 7.92
CA SER A 124 11.08 -51.31 8.89
C SER A 124 11.36 -49.81 8.70
N PHE A 125 10.62 -48.94 9.37
CA PHE A 125 10.80 -47.48 9.37
C PHE A 125 11.06 -46.90 10.77
N HIS A 126 10.64 -47.61 11.82
CA HIS A 126 10.67 -47.20 13.22
C HIS A 126 9.93 -45.88 13.49
N PRO A 127 8.63 -45.76 13.14
CA PRO A 127 7.90 -44.50 13.20
C PRO A 127 7.73 -43.93 14.62
N ASP A 128 7.71 -44.79 15.64
CA ASP A 128 7.52 -44.42 17.04
C ASP A 128 8.83 -44.27 17.82
N ALA A 129 9.97 -44.62 17.21
CA ALA A 129 11.27 -44.45 17.83
C ALA A 129 11.65 -42.96 17.92
N PRO A 130 12.22 -42.50 19.04
CA PRO A 130 12.75 -41.14 19.14
C PRO A 130 13.86 -40.89 18.12
N VAL A 131 13.85 -39.73 17.47
CA VAL A 131 14.89 -39.35 16.51
C VAL A 131 16.13 -38.82 17.24
N THR A 132 17.31 -39.20 16.77
CA THR A 132 18.60 -38.70 17.26
C THR A 132 19.04 -37.42 16.56
N ARG A 133 20.06 -36.75 17.10
CA ARG A 133 20.66 -35.55 16.47
C ARG A 133 21.28 -35.88 15.11
N ALA A 134 21.96 -37.01 15.00
CA ALA A 134 22.51 -37.52 13.73
C ALA A 134 21.41 -37.75 12.68
N GLU A 135 20.33 -38.43 13.05
CA GLU A 135 19.20 -38.64 12.14
C GLU A 135 18.52 -37.34 11.74
N THR A 136 18.37 -36.39 12.67
CA THR A 136 17.79 -35.08 12.37
C THR A 136 18.64 -34.32 11.36
N ALA A 137 19.96 -34.31 11.53
CA ALA A 137 20.87 -33.68 10.57
C ALA A 137 20.78 -34.32 9.18
N ALA A 138 20.74 -35.65 9.13
CA ALA A 138 20.60 -36.39 7.87
C ALA A 138 19.25 -36.17 7.19
N LEU A 139 18.15 -36.08 7.96
CA LEU A 139 16.81 -35.79 7.44
C LEU A 139 16.75 -34.39 6.85
N LEU A 140 17.18 -33.36 7.58
CA LEU A 140 17.10 -31.97 7.13
C LEU A 140 18.02 -31.69 5.93
N THR A 141 19.25 -32.23 5.95
CA THR A 141 20.20 -32.08 4.82
C THR A 141 19.62 -32.67 3.53
N ARG A 142 19.02 -33.86 3.57
CA ARG A 142 18.37 -34.45 2.40
C ARG A 142 17.12 -33.67 2.01
N ALA A 143 16.28 -33.31 2.98
CA ALA A 143 14.98 -32.71 2.72
C ALA A 143 15.08 -31.36 2.01
N TYR A 144 16.08 -30.56 2.37
CA TYR A 144 16.33 -29.24 1.80
C TYR A 144 17.50 -29.22 0.80
N ALA A 145 18.03 -30.39 0.44
CA ALA A 145 19.19 -30.54 -0.43
C ALA A 145 20.37 -29.61 -0.05
N LEU A 146 20.68 -29.54 1.25
CA LEU A 146 21.66 -28.60 1.78
C LEU A 146 23.07 -28.94 1.27
N GLU A 147 23.80 -27.91 0.85
CA GLU A 147 25.20 -28.00 0.45
C GLU A 147 26.11 -27.46 1.57
N ALA A 148 27.38 -27.88 1.57
CA ALA A 148 28.34 -27.40 2.57
C ALA A 148 28.64 -25.91 2.38
N GLY A 149 28.63 -25.16 3.48
CA GLY A 149 29.01 -23.75 3.50
C GLY A 149 30.49 -23.54 3.83
N ASP A 150 30.90 -22.28 3.95
CA ASP A 150 32.30 -21.89 4.15
C ASP A 150 32.76 -21.92 5.62
N GLY A 151 31.86 -22.17 6.57
CA GLY A 151 32.17 -22.17 8.00
C GLY A 151 33.00 -23.38 8.45
N SER A 152 34.01 -23.17 9.30
CA SER A 152 34.79 -24.25 9.91
C SER A 152 34.35 -24.50 11.36
N SER A 153 33.45 -25.46 11.59
CA SER A 153 33.09 -25.92 12.94
C SER A 153 33.48 -27.38 13.10
N LYS A 154 34.57 -27.62 13.85
CA LYS A 154 35.03 -28.98 14.19
C LYS A 154 34.38 -29.41 15.49
N LEU A 155 33.51 -30.43 15.41
CA LEU A 155 32.85 -31.06 16.55
C LEU A 155 33.62 -32.35 16.90
N ALA A 156 33.97 -32.53 18.17
CA ALA A 156 35.00 -33.50 18.57
C ALA A 156 34.58 -34.98 18.38
N ASP A 157 33.28 -35.27 18.34
CA ASP A 157 32.69 -36.61 18.38
C ASP A 157 31.90 -36.98 17.11
N THR A 158 32.04 -36.22 16.01
CA THR A 158 31.23 -36.41 14.80
C THR A 158 31.92 -37.20 13.70
N SER A 159 33.25 -37.23 13.68
CA SER A 159 34.04 -37.86 12.59
C SER A 159 33.78 -39.35 12.41
N SER A 160 33.46 -40.08 13.48
CA SER A 160 33.11 -41.50 13.46
C SER A 160 31.61 -41.77 13.33
N SER A 161 30.77 -40.73 13.27
CA SER A 161 29.32 -40.88 13.10
C SER A 161 28.98 -41.24 11.65
N TRP A 162 28.00 -42.12 11.45
CA TRP A 162 27.45 -42.39 10.12
C TRP A 162 26.85 -41.13 9.46
N ALA A 163 26.48 -40.12 10.27
CA ALA A 163 25.96 -38.83 9.81
C ALA A 163 27.03 -37.72 9.77
N ALA A 164 28.32 -38.05 9.75
CA ALA A 164 29.41 -37.08 9.75
C ALA A 164 29.26 -35.99 8.65
N ALA A 165 28.91 -36.40 7.43
CA ALA A 165 28.73 -35.47 6.31
C ALA A 165 27.51 -34.53 6.49
N PRO A 166 26.28 -35.02 6.75
CA PRO A 166 25.15 -34.15 7.07
C PRO A 166 25.39 -33.19 8.25
N ILE A 167 26.05 -33.67 9.31
CA ILE A 167 26.42 -32.83 10.46
C ILE A 167 27.40 -31.76 10.01
N GLY A 168 28.42 -32.12 9.22
CA GLY A 168 29.38 -31.17 8.66
C GLY A 168 28.71 -30.08 7.82
N ILE A 169 27.80 -30.46 6.93
CA ILE A 169 27.03 -29.53 6.09
C ILE A 169 26.26 -28.52 6.93
N MET A 170 25.42 -29.00 7.85
CA MET A 170 24.61 -28.10 8.68
C MET A 170 25.48 -27.22 9.59
N SER A 171 26.58 -27.76 10.11
CA SER A 171 27.48 -27.05 11.02
C SER A 171 28.32 -25.99 10.28
N SER A 172 28.71 -26.25 9.03
CA SER A 172 29.43 -25.30 8.17
C SER A 172 28.57 -24.09 7.77
N ASN A 173 27.24 -24.27 7.71
CA ASN A 173 26.26 -23.21 7.49
C ASN A 173 25.77 -22.55 8.80
N GLY A 174 26.31 -22.94 9.96
CA GLY A 174 25.89 -22.40 11.26
C GLY A 174 24.48 -22.83 11.74
N LEU A 175 23.86 -23.80 11.07
CA LEU A 175 22.50 -24.26 11.36
C LEU A 175 22.44 -25.08 12.66
N ILE A 176 23.53 -25.77 12.98
CA ILE A 176 23.69 -26.55 14.21
C ILE A 176 25.00 -26.18 14.92
N GLY A 177 25.03 -26.43 16.24
CA GLY A 177 26.20 -26.21 17.06
C GLY A 177 26.41 -27.36 18.07
N GLY A 178 27.59 -27.36 18.69
CA GLY A 178 27.95 -28.28 19.76
C GLY A 178 27.58 -27.75 21.15
N TYR A 179 27.78 -28.60 22.15
CA TYR A 179 27.73 -28.24 23.57
C TYR A 179 29.00 -27.48 23.97
N ALA A 180 28.99 -26.90 25.17
CA ALA A 180 30.12 -26.14 25.71
C ALA A 180 31.43 -26.97 25.83
N ASP A 181 31.33 -28.30 25.84
CA ASP A 181 32.46 -29.23 25.83
C ASP A 181 33.01 -29.54 24.42
N GLY A 182 32.48 -28.90 23.37
CA GLY A 182 32.90 -29.10 21.98
C GLY A 182 32.32 -30.35 21.30
N THR A 183 31.41 -31.08 21.96
CA THR A 183 30.75 -32.27 21.40
C THR A 183 29.42 -31.91 20.72
N TYR A 184 29.00 -32.72 19.74
CA TYR A 184 27.68 -32.66 19.12
C TYR A 184 26.69 -33.65 19.74
N ARG A 185 27.19 -34.78 20.25
CA ARG A 185 26.43 -35.91 20.81
C ARG A 185 25.45 -36.51 19.78
N PRO A 186 25.95 -37.09 18.67
CA PRO A 186 25.13 -37.54 17.53
C PRO A 186 24.00 -38.50 17.92
N ASP A 187 24.23 -39.39 18.88
CA ASP A 187 23.27 -40.43 19.29
C ASP A 187 22.26 -39.96 20.35
N ARG A 188 22.37 -38.70 20.83
CA ARG A 188 21.40 -38.16 21.78
C ARG A 188 20.06 -37.92 21.09
N THR A 189 18.98 -38.33 21.73
CA THR A 189 17.62 -38.01 21.31
C THR A 189 17.36 -36.51 21.28
N VAL A 190 16.60 -36.07 20.28
CA VAL A 190 16.20 -34.68 20.08
C VAL A 190 14.85 -34.41 20.76
N THR A 191 14.78 -33.31 21.51
CA THR A 191 13.51 -32.85 22.09
C THR A 191 12.67 -32.09 21.06
N ARG A 192 11.37 -31.91 21.33
CA ARG A 192 10.46 -31.13 20.48
C ARG A 192 10.93 -29.69 20.28
N ALA A 193 11.47 -29.06 21.33
CA ALA A 193 12.04 -27.72 21.24
C ALA A 193 13.31 -27.68 20.36
N GLU A 194 14.22 -28.65 20.52
CA GLU A 194 15.44 -28.74 19.72
C GLU A 194 15.13 -28.98 18.24
N PHE A 195 14.19 -29.89 17.94
CA PHE A 195 13.76 -30.16 16.57
C PHE A 195 13.15 -28.91 15.92
N ALA A 196 12.29 -28.18 16.65
CA ALA A 196 11.70 -26.93 16.17
C ALA A 196 12.78 -25.90 15.81
N VAL A 197 13.80 -25.73 16.67
CA VAL A 197 14.90 -24.82 16.39
C VAL A 197 15.71 -25.24 15.16
N PHE A 198 16.02 -26.53 15.01
CA PHE A 198 16.74 -27.00 13.82
C PHE A 198 15.95 -26.77 12.54
N LEU A 199 14.67 -27.16 12.51
CA LEU A 199 13.83 -26.98 11.33
C LEU A 199 13.66 -25.50 10.96
N THR A 200 13.37 -24.63 11.94
CA THR A 200 13.22 -23.18 11.69
C THR A 200 14.51 -22.56 11.14
N ARG A 201 15.68 -22.95 11.65
CA ARG A 201 16.97 -22.45 11.12
C ARG A 201 17.17 -22.83 9.66
N VAL A 202 16.86 -24.07 9.28
CA VAL A 202 16.98 -24.52 7.89
C VAL A 202 16.01 -23.74 6.98
N ILE A 203 14.75 -23.59 7.40
CA ILE A 203 13.75 -22.84 6.61
C ILE A 203 14.21 -21.39 6.41
N ARG A 204 14.64 -20.71 7.48
CA ARG A 204 15.12 -19.32 7.39
C ARG A 204 16.36 -19.19 6.50
N PHE A 205 17.30 -20.13 6.62
CA PHE A 205 18.50 -20.15 5.78
C PHE A 205 18.19 -20.31 4.29
N GLU A 206 17.29 -21.24 3.94
CA GLU A 206 16.92 -21.47 2.54
C GLU A 206 16.13 -20.28 1.96
N ARG A 207 15.28 -19.64 2.77
CA ARG A 207 14.58 -18.41 2.39
C ARG A 207 15.56 -17.26 2.15
N GLU A 208 16.51 -17.04 3.05
CA GLU A 208 17.54 -16.02 2.90
C GLU A 208 18.41 -16.27 1.66
N THR A 209 18.81 -17.53 1.42
CA THR A 209 19.57 -17.92 0.23
C THR A 209 18.78 -17.64 -1.05
N ALA A 210 17.48 -17.97 -1.07
CA ALA A 210 16.60 -17.67 -2.20
C ALA A 210 16.45 -16.16 -2.45
N ILE A 211 16.31 -15.36 -1.38
CA ILE A 211 16.24 -13.90 -1.47
C ILE A 211 17.53 -13.32 -2.06
N GLN A 212 18.69 -13.74 -1.54
CA GLN A 212 20.00 -13.26 -2.01
C GLN A 212 20.25 -13.64 -3.48
N ALA A 213 19.83 -14.84 -3.90
CA ALA A 213 19.90 -15.28 -5.29
C ALA A 213 18.82 -14.68 -6.21
N LYS A 214 17.84 -13.96 -5.64
CA LYS A 214 16.62 -13.51 -6.34
C LYS A 214 15.84 -14.65 -6.99
N ASP A 215 15.89 -15.84 -6.39
CA ASP A 215 15.15 -17.02 -6.82
C ASP A 215 13.76 -17.03 -6.16
N TRP A 216 12.83 -16.32 -6.78
CA TRP A 216 11.47 -16.15 -6.24
C TRP A 216 10.66 -17.45 -6.28
N ASP A 217 10.96 -18.36 -7.21
CA ASP A 217 10.33 -19.68 -7.24
C ASP A 217 10.73 -20.51 -6.02
N LYS A 218 12.03 -20.51 -5.70
CA LYS A 218 12.53 -21.17 -4.50
C LYS A 218 11.98 -20.51 -3.23
N LEU A 219 11.95 -19.19 -3.14
CA LEU A 219 11.37 -18.49 -1.97
C LEU A 219 9.88 -18.83 -1.81
N LEU A 220 9.10 -18.80 -2.89
CA LEU A 220 7.67 -19.14 -2.86
C LEU A 220 7.42 -20.57 -2.36
N SER A 221 8.30 -21.52 -2.71
CA SER A 221 8.22 -22.90 -2.23
C SER A 221 8.35 -23.03 -0.71
N TYR A 222 9.01 -22.06 -0.06
CA TYR A 222 9.15 -21.95 1.39
C TYR A 222 8.19 -20.94 2.02
N MET A 223 7.30 -20.34 1.25
CA MET A 223 6.22 -19.51 1.77
C MET A 223 4.97 -20.36 1.99
N THR A 224 4.29 -20.15 3.11
CA THR A 224 2.93 -20.69 3.25
C THR A 224 1.98 -19.95 2.32
N LEU A 225 0.88 -20.59 1.93
CA LEU A 225 -0.17 -19.90 1.15
C LEU A 225 -0.70 -18.65 1.85
N ASN A 226 -0.74 -18.64 3.19
CA ASN A 226 -1.10 -17.44 3.95
C ASN A 226 -0.08 -16.31 3.73
N GLU A 227 1.22 -16.60 3.77
CA GLU A 227 2.26 -15.60 3.49
C GLU A 227 2.18 -15.09 2.05
N GLN A 228 1.96 -15.98 1.08
CA GLN A 228 1.82 -15.60 -0.33
C GLN A 228 0.61 -14.66 -0.53
N VAL A 229 -0.57 -15.04 -0.03
CA VAL A 229 -1.76 -14.19 -0.08
C VAL A 229 -1.57 -12.91 0.75
N GLY A 230 -0.87 -12.99 1.88
CA GLY A 230 -0.53 -11.84 2.72
C GLY A 230 0.24 -10.78 1.95
N GLN A 231 1.21 -11.20 1.12
CA GLN A 231 1.95 -10.27 0.25
C GLN A 231 1.05 -9.50 -0.72
N MET A 232 -0.13 -10.01 -1.04
CA MET A 232 -1.12 -9.36 -1.91
C MET A 232 -2.06 -8.42 -1.15
N LEU A 233 -1.84 -8.16 0.14
CA LEU A 233 -2.67 -7.26 0.96
C LEU A 233 -1.85 -6.06 1.44
N MET A 234 -2.45 -4.87 1.32
CA MET A 234 -1.89 -3.63 1.84
C MET A 234 -2.94 -2.87 2.66
N PRO A 235 -3.12 -3.19 3.96
CA PRO A 235 -4.05 -2.46 4.81
C PRO A 235 -3.58 -1.04 5.14
N ASP A 236 -4.54 -0.18 5.51
CA ASP A 236 -4.21 1.05 6.23
C ASP A 236 -4.05 0.77 7.73
N ILE A 237 -3.28 1.63 8.39
CA ILE A 237 -3.02 1.54 9.83
C ILE A 237 -3.49 2.79 10.57
N ARG A 238 -4.49 3.53 10.04
CA ARG A 238 -4.88 4.84 10.56
C ARG A 238 -5.20 4.85 12.04
N MET A 239 -5.91 3.81 12.49
CA MET A 239 -6.48 3.74 13.84
C MET A 239 -6.20 2.37 14.46
N TRP A 240 -5.94 2.38 15.76
CA TRP A 240 -5.90 1.19 16.59
C TRP A 240 -6.59 1.50 17.93
N ASN A 241 -7.56 0.67 18.32
CA ASN A 241 -8.38 0.85 19.53
C ASN A 241 -8.99 2.26 19.66
N GLY A 242 -9.44 2.84 18.54
CA GLY A 242 -10.05 4.17 18.50
C GLY A 242 -9.06 5.34 18.61
N GLN A 243 -7.74 5.09 18.60
CA GLN A 243 -6.70 6.12 18.62
C GLN A 243 -5.88 6.13 17.31
N PRO A 244 -5.37 7.29 16.88
CA PRO A 244 -4.44 7.38 15.75
C PRO A 244 -3.18 6.54 16.00
N THR A 245 -2.78 5.72 15.02
CA THR A 245 -1.59 4.88 15.16
C THR A 245 -0.34 5.62 14.72
N THR A 246 0.44 6.09 15.68
CA THR A 246 1.70 6.85 15.44
C THR A 246 2.95 6.07 15.84
N THR A 247 2.79 4.89 16.43
CA THR A 247 3.88 3.99 16.83
C THR A 247 3.48 2.54 16.57
N VAL A 248 4.47 1.65 16.45
CA VAL A 248 4.20 0.20 16.37
C VAL A 248 3.62 -0.27 17.70
N ASN A 249 2.44 -0.88 17.64
CA ASN A 249 1.73 -1.47 18.78
C ASN A 249 1.61 -2.99 18.60
N ASP A 250 1.15 -3.70 19.65
CA ASP A 250 1.06 -5.15 19.62
C ASP A 250 0.08 -5.67 18.54
N GLY A 251 -1.00 -4.94 18.25
CA GLY A 251 -1.92 -5.30 17.18
C GLY A 251 -1.26 -5.26 15.79
N LEU A 252 -0.39 -4.28 15.55
CA LEU A 252 0.40 -4.22 14.31
C LEU A 252 1.40 -5.37 14.21
N LYS A 253 2.09 -5.70 15.31
CA LYS A 253 3.00 -6.86 15.34
C LYS A 253 2.25 -8.15 15.05
N ASP A 254 1.08 -8.32 15.64
CA ASP A 254 0.24 -9.49 15.40
C ASP A 254 -0.16 -9.58 13.92
N ILE A 255 -0.61 -8.48 13.30
CA ILE A 255 -0.91 -8.44 11.85
C ILE A 255 0.32 -8.81 11.03
N ILE A 256 1.48 -8.22 11.32
CA ILE A 256 2.72 -8.47 10.57
C ILE A 256 3.13 -9.95 10.69
N HIS A 257 3.16 -10.49 11.90
CA HIS A 257 3.66 -11.85 12.15
C HIS A 257 2.66 -12.96 11.77
N THR A 258 1.35 -12.69 11.78
CA THR A 258 0.33 -13.71 11.48
C THR A 258 -0.17 -13.63 10.04
N GLN A 259 -0.24 -12.43 9.46
CA GLN A 259 -0.80 -12.22 8.13
C GLN A 259 0.28 -11.96 7.08
N ALA A 260 1.49 -11.56 7.47
CA ALA A 260 2.60 -11.25 6.57
C ALA A 260 2.17 -10.35 5.39
N PRO A 261 1.61 -9.15 5.67
CA PRO A 261 1.10 -8.25 4.64
C PRO A 261 2.21 -7.82 3.67
N GLY A 262 1.84 -7.50 2.44
CA GLY A 262 2.77 -6.97 1.44
C GLY A 262 3.30 -5.59 1.80
N GLY A 263 2.50 -4.83 2.55
CA GLY A 263 2.83 -3.48 2.98
C GLY A 263 1.74 -2.80 3.79
N PHE A 264 1.93 -1.51 4.06
CA PHE A 264 0.95 -0.63 4.68
C PHE A 264 0.89 0.71 3.94
N ILE A 265 -0.32 1.28 3.85
CA ILE A 265 -0.54 2.67 3.46
C ILE A 265 -0.68 3.55 4.71
N LEU A 266 0.03 4.68 4.72
CA LEU A 266 -0.02 5.68 5.77
C LEU A 266 -0.89 6.87 5.35
N PHE A 267 -1.57 7.46 6.34
CA PHE A 267 -2.39 8.65 6.20
C PHE A 267 -1.99 9.73 7.22
N ASP A 268 -2.64 10.89 7.15
CA ASP A 268 -2.49 12.00 8.10
C ASP A 268 -2.54 11.55 9.57
N LYS A 269 -3.42 10.63 9.92
CA LYS A 269 -3.54 10.08 11.29
C LYS A 269 -2.30 9.32 11.78
N ASN A 270 -1.44 8.87 10.87
CA ASN A 270 -0.20 8.17 11.22
C ASN A 270 0.98 9.12 11.43
N ILE A 271 0.77 10.40 11.14
CA ILE A 271 1.84 11.33 10.84
C ILE A 271 1.74 12.55 11.78
N VAL A 272 2.74 12.68 12.66
CA VAL A 272 2.85 13.79 13.60
C VAL A 272 3.95 14.75 13.14
N ASN A 273 5.13 14.22 12.84
CA ASN A 273 6.28 14.97 12.32
C ASN A 273 7.28 14.01 11.64
N ALA A 274 8.26 14.57 10.93
CA ALA A 274 9.26 13.80 10.18
C ALA A 274 10.01 12.75 11.03
N GLN A 275 10.45 13.12 12.25
CA GLN A 275 11.18 12.22 13.14
C GLN A 275 10.32 11.03 13.60
N GLN A 276 9.05 11.28 13.92
CA GLN A 276 8.11 10.24 14.30
C GLN A 276 7.83 9.29 13.12
N VAL A 277 7.61 9.81 11.90
CA VAL A 277 7.36 8.95 10.73
C VAL A 277 8.59 8.10 10.40
N ALA A 278 9.79 8.68 10.37
CA ALA A 278 11.03 7.94 10.14
C ALA A 278 11.27 6.85 11.20
N THR A 279 10.85 7.09 12.45
CA THR A 279 10.90 6.07 13.50
C THR A 279 9.83 5.00 13.30
N LEU A 280 8.60 5.37 12.95
CA LEU A 280 7.52 4.42 12.70
C LEU A 280 7.87 3.48 11.55
N THR A 281 8.35 4.00 10.42
CA THR A 281 8.70 3.20 9.25
C THR A 281 9.88 2.26 9.52
N ASP A 282 10.91 2.73 10.22
CA ASP A 282 12.05 1.91 10.65
C ASP A 282 11.60 0.75 11.55
N ARG A 283 10.71 1.02 12.52
CA ARG A 283 10.16 -0.01 13.41
C ARG A 283 9.24 -0.98 12.68
N LEU A 284 8.43 -0.52 11.73
CA LEU A 284 7.61 -1.41 10.90
C LEU A 284 8.48 -2.37 10.09
N GLN A 285 9.55 -1.87 9.47
CA GLN A 285 10.48 -2.73 8.73
C GLN A 285 11.21 -3.72 9.64
N ALA A 286 11.55 -3.33 10.87
CA ALA A 286 12.18 -4.23 11.83
C ALA A 286 11.27 -5.42 12.26
N GLU A 287 9.94 -5.27 12.18
CA GLU A 287 8.98 -6.35 12.47
C GLU A 287 8.66 -7.21 11.22
N ALA A 288 8.97 -6.74 10.01
CA ALA A 288 8.59 -7.39 8.74
C ALA A 288 9.19 -8.80 8.52
N GLY A 289 10.26 -9.14 9.25
CA GLY A 289 10.98 -10.40 9.07
C GLY A 289 11.92 -10.38 7.86
N ASP A 290 11.89 -11.42 7.04
CA ASP A 290 12.78 -11.59 5.89
C ASP A 290 12.24 -10.98 4.59
N ILE A 291 10.93 -10.74 4.50
CA ILE A 291 10.30 -10.05 3.37
C ILE A 291 9.89 -8.64 3.83
N PRO A 292 10.56 -7.57 3.35
CA PRO A 292 10.32 -6.20 3.79
C PRO A 292 8.94 -5.71 3.36
N LEU A 293 8.38 -4.75 4.10
CA LEU A 293 7.08 -4.15 3.80
C LEU A 293 7.19 -3.07 2.72
N PHE A 294 6.21 -3.00 1.84
CA PHE A 294 5.94 -1.75 1.13
C PHE A 294 5.33 -0.75 2.11
N LEU A 295 5.99 0.37 2.38
CA LEU A 295 5.41 1.50 3.10
C LEU A 295 5.07 2.61 2.11
N GLY A 296 3.77 2.89 1.95
CA GLY A 296 3.23 3.78 0.93
C GLY A 296 2.43 4.96 1.51
N VAL A 297 2.25 6.00 0.71
CA VAL A 297 1.47 7.20 1.05
C VAL A 297 0.91 7.86 -0.21
N ASP A 298 -0.17 8.64 -0.06
CA ASP A 298 -0.63 9.61 -1.06
C ASP A 298 0.06 10.97 -0.84
N GLN A 299 1.20 11.20 -1.49
CA GLN A 299 1.90 12.48 -1.52
C GLN A 299 1.91 13.04 -2.95
N GLU A 300 0.76 13.51 -3.42
CA GLU A 300 0.59 14.08 -4.77
C GLU A 300 1.15 15.51 -4.87
N GLY A 301 1.07 16.28 -3.76
CA GLY A 301 1.27 17.72 -3.74
C GLY A 301 -0.04 18.50 -3.80
N GLY A 302 0.03 19.82 -3.64
CA GLY A 302 -1.13 20.70 -3.61
C GLY A 302 -2.09 20.35 -2.46
N VAL A 303 -3.28 19.89 -2.80
CA VAL A 303 -4.35 19.56 -1.85
C VAL A 303 -4.23 18.16 -1.23
N ILE A 304 -3.46 17.24 -1.85
CA ILE A 304 -3.19 15.90 -1.30
C ILE A 304 -1.73 15.82 -0.90
N LYS A 305 -1.46 16.17 0.36
CA LYS A 305 -0.13 16.16 0.97
C LYS A 305 -0.22 15.68 2.42
N ARG A 306 0.84 15.02 2.88
CA ARG A 306 0.92 14.30 4.16
C ARG A 306 2.20 14.60 4.94
N ILE A 307 3.30 14.98 4.29
CA ILE A 307 4.60 15.23 4.95
C ILE A 307 4.55 16.51 5.81
N PRO A 308 4.66 16.44 7.15
CA PRO A 308 4.67 17.61 8.01
C PRO A 308 6.02 18.32 7.95
N GLY A 309 6.01 19.64 7.77
CA GLY A 309 7.23 20.44 7.62
C GLY A 309 7.96 20.23 6.29
N GLY A 310 7.47 19.33 5.44
CA GLY A 310 7.98 19.12 4.08
C GLY A 310 7.63 20.27 3.15
N THR A 311 8.11 20.18 1.93
CA THR A 311 7.85 21.17 0.88
C THR A 311 6.41 21.10 0.40
N ASN A 312 5.72 22.24 0.38
CA ASN A 312 4.32 22.34 -0.04
C ASN A 312 4.21 22.61 -1.55
N LEU A 313 4.45 21.58 -2.35
CA LEU A 313 4.35 21.70 -3.81
C LEU A 313 2.99 22.29 -4.25
N PRO A 314 2.96 23.21 -5.24
CA PRO A 314 1.73 23.89 -5.69
C PRO A 314 0.59 23.01 -6.21
N GLY A 315 0.87 21.74 -6.53
CA GLY A 315 -0.12 20.78 -7.02
C GLY A 315 -0.05 20.55 -8.53
N GLN A 316 -0.80 19.56 -8.99
CA GLN A 316 -0.71 19.01 -10.35
C GLN A 316 -1.23 20.01 -11.39
N MET A 317 -2.37 20.67 -11.13
CA MET A 317 -2.91 21.66 -12.07
C MET A 317 -2.04 22.93 -12.14
N ALA A 318 -1.35 23.30 -11.04
CA ALA A 318 -0.36 24.37 -11.06
C ALA A 318 0.85 24.00 -11.95
N LEU A 319 1.35 22.76 -11.83
CA LEU A 319 2.38 22.23 -12.75
C LEU A 319 1.89 22.19 -14.19
N GLY A 320 0.62 21.83 -14.40
CA GLY A 320 -0.09 21.96 -15.67
C GLY A 320 0.00 23.36 -16.27
N ALA A 321 -0.33 24.35 -15.46
CA ALA A 321 -0.33 25.74 -15.86
C ALA A 321 1.08 26.28 -16.17
N ALA A 322 2.08 25.83 -15.41
CA ALA A 322 3.48 26.11 -15.69
C ALA A 322 3.96 25.41 -16.98
N GLY A 323 3.43 24.23 -17.30
CA GLY A 323 3.66 23.50 -18.56
C GLY A 323 5.08 22.95 -18.75
N ASP A 324 5.95 23.06 -17.74
CA ASP A 324 7.38 22.72 -17.80
C ASP A 324 7.67 21.33 -17.23
N ALA A 325 8.01 20.39 -18.11
CA ALA A 325 8.31 19.01 -17.75
C ALA A 325 9.58 18.88 -16.89
N ALA A 326 10.61 19.70 -17.09
CA ALA A 326 11.82 19.63 -16.27
C ALA A 326 11.52 20.08 -14.83
N LEU A 327 10.66 21.08 -14.68
CA LEU A 327 10.20 21.53 -13.38
C LEU A 327 9.29 20.49 -12.70
N THR A 328 8.44 19.80 -13.45
CA THR A 328 7.66 18.67 -12.94
C THR A 328 8.53 17.48 -12.52
N GLU A 329 9.59 17.18 -13.27
CA GLU A 329 10.57 16.15 -12.89
C GLU A 329 11.27 16.52 -11.58
N ALA A 330 11.68 17.79 -11.43
CA ALA A 330 12.26 18.29 -10.17
C ALA A 330 11.28 18.18 -8.99
N ALA A 331 10.00 18.46 -9.22
CA ALA A 331 8.94 18.28 -8.22
C ALA A 331 8.78 16.80 -7.81
N GLY A 332 8.80 15.88 -8.77
CA GLY A 332 8.77 14.44 -8.50
C GLY A 332 10.01 13.97 -7.71
N LYS A 333 11.19 14.46 -8.09
CA LYS A 333 12.46 14.10 -7.46
C LYS A 333 12.54 14.55 -6.01
N LEU A 334 12.27 15.83 -5.73
CA LEU A 334 12.29 16.32 -4.35
C LEU A 334 11.25 15.61 -3.47
N THR A 335 10.07 15.30 -4.04
CA THR A 335 9.03 14.52 -3.32
C THR A 335 9.59 13.16 -2.93
N GLY A 336 10.25 12.48 -3.87
CA GLY A 336 10.86 11.18 -3.62
C GLY A 336 12.00 11.24 -2.60
N GLU A 337 12.82 12.30 -2.62
CA GLU A 337 13.90 12.49 -1.65
C GLU A 337 13.37 12.67 -0.23
N GLU A 338 12.30 13.47 -0.04
CA GLU A 338 11.64 13.60 1.27
C GLU A 338 10.98 12.30 1.73
N LEU A 339 10.25 11.61 0.85
CA LEU A 339 9.61 10.32 1.18
C LEU A 339 10.66 9.27 1.59
N LYS A 340 11.74 9.14 0.83
CA LYS A 340 12.82 8.19 1.12
C LYS A 340 13.51 8.48 2.43
N ALA A 341 13.72 9.75 2.78
CA ALA A 341 14.26 10.14 4.07
C ALA A 341 13.36 9.72 5.25
N LEU A 342 12.05 9.63 5.02
CA LEU A 342 11.05 9.14 5.98
C LEU A 342 10.90 7.61 5.97
N GLY A 343 11.64 6.88 5.14
CA GLY A 343 11.51 5.42 4.97
C GLY A 343 10.28 4.99 4.18
N LEU A 344 9.66 5.89 3.43
CA LEU A 344 8.56 5.61 2.50
C LEU A 344 9.13 5.37 1.12
N GLN A 345 8.73 4.25 0.51
CA GLN A 345 9.30 3.75 -0.74
C GLN A 345 8.28 3.73 -1.89
N LEU A 346 7.00 3.94 -1.59
CA LEU A 346 5.90 3.94 -2.55
C LEU A 346 5.11 5.23 -2.41
N ASN A 347 4.93 5.92 -3.53
CA ASN A 347 4.01 7.04 -3.62
C ASN A 347 2.88 6.68 -4.58
N PHE A 348 1.64 6.82 -4.14
CA PHE A 348 0.46 6.68 -4.99
C PHE A 348 0.25 7.96 -5.80
N ALA A 349 1.24 8.26 -6.65
CA ALA A 349 1.30 9.41 -7.53
C ALA A 349 2.29 9.10 -8.68
N PRO A 350 2.22 9.81 -9.82
CA PRO A 350 1.28 10.89 -10.14
C PRO A 350 -0.12 10.41 -10.54
N ASP A 351 -1.09 11.33 -10.43
CA ASP A 351 -2.41 11.21 -11.05
C ASP A 351 -2.29 11.52 -12.56
N LEU A 352 -2.74 10.58 -13.39
CA LEU A 352 -2.74 10.63 -14.85
C LEU A 352 -4.15 10.78 -15.43
N ASP A 353 -5.15 11.03 -14.60
CA ASP A 353 -6.50 11.31 -15.07
C ASP A 353 -6.52 12.63 -15.86
N VAL A 354 -7.17 12.61 -17.02
CA VAL A 354 -7.38 13.81 -17.84
C VAL A 354 -8.67 14.49 -17.37
N ASN A 355 -8.56 15.67 -16.75
CA ASN A 355 -9.71 16.37 -16.18
C ASN A 355 -10.52 17.10 -17.26
N SER A 356 -11.13 16.32 -18.16
CA SER A 356 -11.94 16.80 -19.29
C SER A 356 -13.34 17.26 -18.91
N ASN A 357 -13.81 16.89 -17.71
CA ASN A 357 -15.12 17.27 -17.20
C ASN A 357 -15.00 18.31 -16.06
N PRO A 358 -15.43 19.57 -16.28
CA PRO A 358 -15.50 20.59 -15.21
C PRO A 358 -16.39 20.21 -14.02
N GLU A 359 -17.34 19.30 -14.22
CA GLU A 359 -18.23 18.79 -13.18
C GLU A 359 -17.63 17.62 -12.39
N ASN A 360 -16.38 17.24 -12.65
CA ASN A 360 -15.73 16.15 -11.93
C ASN A 360 -15.57 16.51 -10.43
N PRO A 361 -16.14 15.71 -9.51
CA PRO A 361 -16.16 16.05 -8.09
C PRO A 361 -14.89 15.65 -7.32
N ILE A 362 -13.97 14.90 -7.92
CA ILE A 362 -12.89 14.20 -7.19
C ILE A 362 -11.48 14.39 -7.74
N ILE A 363 -11.32 14.56 -9.05
CA ILE A 363 -10.02 14.79 -9.71
C ILE A 363 -9.68 16.28 -9.68
N GLY A 364 -10.33 17.10 -10.51
CA GLY A 364 -10.13 18.56 -10.50
C GLY A 364 -8.64 18.92 -10.55
N MET A 365 -8.21 19.75 -9.59
CA MET A 365 -6.82 20.20 -9.40
C MET A 365 -5.76 19.11 -9.12
N ARG A 366 -6.18 17.85 -8.95
CA ARG A 366 -5.28 16.68 -8.85
C ARG A 366 -4.75 16.21 -10.21
N SER A 367 -5.43 16.59 -11.29
CA SER A 367 -4.94 16.40 -12.65
C SER A 367 -4.01 17.53 -13.07
N PHE A 368 -3.11 17.24 -14.00
CA PHE A 368 -2.32 18.26 -14.68
C PHE A 368 -3.16 19.13 -15.63
N GLY A 369 -4.33 18.69 -16.08
CA GLY A 369 -5.14 19.47 -17.02
C GLY A 369 -6.17 18.64 -17.79
N SER A 370 -6.79 19.25 -18.79
CA SER A 370 -7.78 18.61 -19.66
C SER A 370 -7.21 18.13 -21.00
N ASP A 371 -5.94 18.39 -21.29
CA ASP A 371 -5.25 17.93 -22.50
C ASP A 371 -4.48 16.63 -22.22
N PRO A 372 -4.82 15.50 -22.88
CA PRO A 372 -4.10 14.23 -22.73
C PRO A 372 -2.60 14.31 -23.01
N ASP A 373 -2.14 15.17 -23.93
CA ASP A 373 -0.71 15.31 -24.24
C ASP A 373 0.05 16.04 -23.13
N LEU A 374 -0.54 17.10 -22.56
CA LEU A 374 -0.02 17.77 -21.38
C LEU A 374 0.06 16.80 -20.18
N VAL A 375 -1.02 16.08 -19.90
CA VAL A 375 -1.10 15.11 -18.79
C VAL A 375 -0.07 14.00 -18.96
N SER A 376 0.06 13.43 -20.16
CA SER A 376 1.06 12.41 -20.46
C SER A 376 2.48 12.94 -20.20
N ARG A 377 2.82 14.10 -20.74
CA ARG A 377 4.16 14.67 -20.66
C ARG A 377 4.57 14.99 -19.22
N LEU A 378 3.69 15.66 -18.46
CA LEU A 378 3.99 16.06 -17.08
C LEU A 378 3.91 14.87 -16.12
N GLY A 379 2.95 13.96 -16.30
CA GLY A 379 2.86 12.73 -15.52
C GLY A 379 4.11 11.85 -15.67
N LEU A 380 4.62 11.68 -16.89
CA LEU A 380 5.88 10.97 -17.12
C LEU A 380 7.08 11.63 -16.44
N ALA A 381 7.15 12.96 -16.45
CA ALA A 381 8.20 13.71 -15.78
C ALA A 381 8.16 13.51 -14.25
N ALA A 382 6.98 13.62 -13.63
CA ALA A 382 6.80 13.39 -12.19
C ALA A 382 7.17 11.95 -11.81
N MET A 383 6.73 10.97 -12.60
CA MET A 383 7.08 9.55 -12.44
C MET A 383 8.59 9.34 -12.51
N LYS A 384 9.27 9.97 -13.48
CA LYS A 384 10.73 9.90 -13.64
C LYS A 384 11.45 10.47 -12.42
N GLY A 385 11.03 11.64 -11.93
CA GLY A 385 11.61 12.25 -10.73
C GLY A 385 11.50 11.35 -9.50
N LEU A 386 10.33 10.78 -9.23
CA LEU A 386 10.14 9.82 -8.12
C LEU A 386 11.07 8.61 -8.25
N LYS A 387 11.18 8.06 -9.47
CA LYS A 387 12.05 6.92 -9.76
C LYS A 387 13.53 7.24 -9.55
N GLU A 388 14.00 8.41 -9.95
CA GLU A 388 15.39 8.86 -9.71
C GLU A 388 15.73 8.98 -8.23
N ALA A 389 14.78 9.39 -7.40
CA ALA A 389 14.95 9.40 -5.94
C ALA A 389 14.93 7.98 -5.32
N GLY A 390 14.52 6.96 -6.09
CA GLY A 390 14.36 5.59 -5.62
C GLY A 390 13.04 5.38 -4.87
N VAL A 391 11.97 6.06 -5.30
CA VAL A 391 10.59 5.85 -4.84
C VAL A 391 9.75 5.28 -5.98
N ILE A 392 8.95 4.27 -5.68
CA ILE A 392 8.02 3.65 -6.62
C ILE A 392 6.88 4.65 -6.89
N ALA A 393 6.67 4.97 -8.16
CA ALA A 393 5.50 5.70 -8.61
C ALA A 393 4.38 4.72 -8.96
N ALA A 394 3.24 4.86 -8.29
CA ALA A 394 2.01 4.17 -8.66
C ALA A 394 1.06 5.15 -9.35
N VAL A 395 1.05 5.10 -10.68
CA VAL A 395 0.21 6.00 -11.50
C VAL A 395 -1.27 5.60 -11.38
N LYS A 396 -2.16 6.59 -11.42
CA LYS A 396 -3.58 6.39 -11.12
C LYS A 396 -4.50 7.36 -11.89
N HIS A 397 -5.80 7.10 -12.04
CA HIS A 397 -6.51 5.89 -11.61
C HIS A 397 -7.00 5.14 -12.87
N PHE A 398 -6.34 4.02 -13.22
CA PHE A 398 -6.65 3.29 -14.44
C PHE A 398 -8.09 2.72 -14.42
N PRO A 399 -8.91 2.87 -15.48
CA PRO A 399 -8.56 3.30 -16.84
C PRO A 399 -8.74 4.80 -17.14
N GLY A 400 -8.96 5.64 -16.13
CA GLY A 400 -9.18 7.08 -16.24
C GLY A 400 -10.44 7.53 -15.48
N HIS A 401 -10.29 8.48 -14.56
CA HIS A 401 -11.37 8.99 -13.69
C HIS A 401 -11.80 10.44 -14.01
N GLY A 402 -11.02 11.14 -14.84
CA GLY A 402 -11.15 12.59 -15.02
C GLY A 402 -12.42 13.08 -15.73
N ASP A 403 -13.20 12.20 -16.35
CA ASP A 403 -14.47 12.56 -17.00
C ASP A 403 -15.73 12.09 -16.24
N THR A 404 -15.59 11.52 -15.04
CA THR A 404 -16.75 11.04 -14.28
C THR A 404 -17.53 12.17 -13.59
N THR A 405 -18.81 11.95 -13.33
CA THR A 405 -19.71 12.90 -12.62
C THR A 405 -20.10 12.42 -11.21
N VAL A 406 -19.65 11.23 -10.82
CA VAL A 406 -19.94 10.60 -9.52
C VAL A 406 -18.62 10.37 -8.80
N ASP A 407 -18.55 10.74 -7.53
CA ASP A 407 -17.41 10.41 -6.67
C ASP A 407 -17.43 8.91 -6.33
N SER A 408 -16.35 8.19 -6.64
CA SER A 408 -16.20 6.75 -6.34
C SER A 408 -16.21 6.45 -4.83
N HIS A 409 -15.99 7.45 -3.97
CA HIS A 409 -16.16 7.32 -2.52
C HIS A 409 -17.63 7.27 -2.10
N LEU A 410 -18.55 7.74 -2.95
CA LEU A 410 -19.97 7.88 -2.65
C LEU A 410 -20.86 6.92 -3.47
N GLY A 411 -20.44 6.58 -4.70
CA GLY A 411 -21.17 5.68 -5.60
C GLY A 411 -20.26 5.02 -6.65
N LEU A 412 -20.85 4.32 -7.62
CA LEU A 412 -20.11 3.66 -8.71
C LEU A 412 -20.13 4.54 -9.97
N PRO A 413 -19.02 5.18 -10.36
CA PRO A 413 -18.95 5.97 -11.58
C PRO A 413 -18.94 5.07 -12.82
N VAL A 414 -19.47 5.57 -13.93
CA VAL A 414 -19.52 4.86 -15.22
C VAL A 414 -18.98 5.77 -16.31
N LEU A 415 -18.05 5.27 -17.11
CA LEU A 415 -17.47 6.00 -18.23
C LEU A 415 -18.04 5.46 -19.55
N MET A 416 -19.01 6.16 -20.12
CA MET A 416 -19.87 5.68 -21.23
C MET A 416 -19.35 6.02 -22.65
N HIS A 417 -18.08 6.42 -22.78
CA HIS A 417 -17.49 6.79 -24.07
C HIS A 417 -17.23 5.59 -24.97
N ASP A 418 -17.17 5.84 -26.29
CA ASP A 418 -16.72 4.83 -27.23
C ASP A 418 -15.21 4.57 -27.11
N ARG A 419 -14.76 3.46 -27.72
CA ARG A 419 -13.37 3.03 -27.60
C ARG A 419 -12.38 4.04 -28.19
N ASP A 420 -12.70 4.70 -29.30
CA ASP A 420 -11.79 5.64 -29.96
C ASP A 420 -11.55 6.88 -29.08
N ARG A 421 -12.61 7.38 -28.42
CA ARG A 421 -12.50 8.45 -27.43
C ARG A 421 -11.63 8.01 -26.24
N LEU A 422 -11.89 6.83 -25.70
CA LEU A 422 -11.14 6.29 -24.57
C LEU A 422 -9.65 6.12 -24.86
N GLU A 423 -9.31 5.72 -26.09
CA GLU A 423 -7.93 5.63 -26.56
C GLU A 423 -7.25 6.98 -26.72
N ALA A 424 -7.98 7.98 -27.23
CA ALA A 424 -7.45 9.31 -27.49
C ALA A 424 -7.24 10.15 -26.22
N VAL A 425 -8.03 9.88 -25.17
CA VAL A 425 -8.08 10.71 -23.95
C VAL A 425 -7.64 9.94 -22.72
N GLU A 426 -8.46 9.02 -22.21
CA GLU A 426 -8.25 8.42 -20.88
C GLU A 426 -7.09 7.41 -20.86
N LEU A 427 -6.97 6.55 -21.88
CA LEU A 427 -5.92 5.51 -21.93
C LEU A 427 -4.57 6.06 -22.40
N LYS A 428 -4.54 7.23 -23.04
CA LYS A 428 -3.32 7.79 -23.65
C LYS A 428 -2.20 8.03 -22.63
N PRO A 429 -2.43 8.68 -21.47
CA PRO A 429 -1.41 8.80 -20.42
C PRO A 429 -0.90 7.46 -19.89
N PHE A 430 -1.78 6.48 -19.68
CA PHE A 430 -1.39 5.16 -19.18
C PHE A 430 -0.56 4.37 -20.20
N ARG A 431 -0.92 4.42 -21.48
CA ARG A 431 -0.13 3.83 -22.57
C ARG A 431 1.28 4.44 -22.62
N ALA A 432 1.38 5.75 -22.46
CA ALA A 432 2.66 6.46 -22.39
C ALA A 432 3.49 6.06 -21.15
N ALA A 433 2.85 5.91 -19.98
CA ALA A 433 3.47 5.43 -18.75
C ALA A 433 4.01 4.00 -18.88
N ILE A 434 3.23 3.09 -19.48
CA ILE A 434 3.66 1.71 -19.75
C ILE A 434 4.86 1.68 -20.70
N ALA A 435 4.81 2.44 -21.79
CA ALA A 435 5.93 2.56 -22.72
C ALA A 435 7.20 3.14 -22.07
N SER A 436 7.04 3.93 -21.01
CA SER A 436 8.13 4.54 -20.23
C SER A 436 8.58 3.68 -19.04
N GLY A 437 8.05 2.47 -18.88
CA GLY A 437 8.47 1.52 -17.85
C GLY A 437 7.94 1.85 -16.45
N VAL A 438 6.67 2.26 -16.35
CA VAL A 438 5.97 2.41 -15.07
C VAL A 438 5.97 1.09 -14.28
N ASP A 439 6.20 1.20 -12.98
CA ASP A 439 6.40 0.05 -12.10
C ASP A 439 5.10 -0.46 -11.45
N MET A 440 4.18 0.46 -11.15
CA MET A 440 2.90 0.15 -10.51
C MET A 440 1.77 1.01 -11.12
N ILE A 441 0.61 0.39 -11.33
CA ILE A 441 -0.62 1.07 -11.77
C ILE A 441 -1.72 0.79 -10.75
N MET A 442 -2.35 1.85 -10.25
CA MET A 442 -3.56 1.75 -9.43
C MET A 442 -4.81 1.75 -10.32
N THR A 443 -5.69 0.77 -10.15
CA THR A 443 -6.99 0.71 -10.83
C THR A 443 -8.09 1.38 -10.02
N ALA A 444 -9.02 2.05 -10.70
CA ALA A 444 -10.19 2.70 -10.12
C ALA A 444 -11.43 1.80 -10.08
N HIS A 445 -12.31 2.07 -9.11
CA HIS A 445 -13.64 1.47 -9.04
C HIS A 445 -14.63 2.17 -9.98
N ILE A 446 -14.36 2.13 -11.29
CA ILE A 446 -15.16 2.78 -12.34
C ILE A 446 -15.60 1.72 -13.35
N ALA A 447 -16.87 1.71 -13.73
CA ALA A 447 -17.34 0.84 -14.80
C ALA A 447 -16.89 1.37 -16.17
N PHE A 448 -16.48 0.45 -17.05
CA PHE A 448 -15.87 0.77 -18.36
C PHE A 448 -16.55 -0.04 -19.50
N PRO A 449 -17.82 0.26 -19.82
CA PRO A 449 -18.67 -0.61 -20.65
C PRO A 449 -18.17 -0.83 -22.09
N ALA A 450 -17.35 0.07 -22.63
CA ALA A 450 -16.73 -0.10 -23.93
C ALA A 450 -15.77 -1.32 -24.01
N VAL A 451 -15.36 -1.86 -22.87
CA VAL A 451 -14.52 -3.07 -22.76
C VAL A 451 -15.24 -4.19 -22.02
N ASP A 452 -15.95 -3.84 -20.94
CA ASP A 452 -16.73 -4.81 -20.18
C ASP A 452 -18.08 -4.23 -19.75
N ASP A 453 -19.13 -4.72 -20.40
CA ASP A 453 -20.53 -4.40 -20.15
C ASP A 453 -21.20 -5.38 -19.19
N GLU A 454 -20.44 -6.25 -18.51
CA GLU A 454 -20.98 -7.16 -17.51
C GLU A 454 -21.66 -6.40 -16.36
N HIS A 455 -22.81 -6.90 -15.93
CA HIS A 455 -23.53 -6.42 -14.75
C HIS A 455 -23.68 -7.53 -13.71
N VAL A 456 -23.74 -7.13 -12.44
CA VAL A 456 -24.02 -8.01 -11.31
C VAL A 456 -25.19 -7.50 -10.48
N VAL A 457 -25.74 -8.37 -9.65
CA VAL A 457 -26.78 -8.00 -8.68
C VAL A 457 -26.12 -7.35 -7.46
N SER A 458 -26.46 -6.09 -7.23
CA SER A 458 -26.04 -5.28 -6.08
C SER A 458 -26.56 -5.89 -4.77
N LEU A 459 -25.67 -6.14 -3.81
CA LEU A 459 -26.04 -6.59 -2.46
C LEU A 459 -26.72 -5.48 -1.62
N LYS A 460 -26.57 -4.22 -2.03
CA LYS A 460 -27.18 -3.07 -1.35
C LYS A 460 -28.70 -3.06 -1.47
N ASP A 461 -29.21 -3.34 -2.67
CA ASP A 461 -30.60 -3.05 -3.06
C ASP A 461 -31.18 -4.02 -4.12
N GLY A 462 -30.41 -5.04 -4.55
CA GLY A 462 -30.84 -6.02 -5.55
C GLY A 462 -30.87 -5.49 -6.99
N SER A 463 -30.44 -4.25 -7.22
CA SER A 463 -30.38 -3.66 -8.55
C SER A 463 -29.27 -4.28 -9.42
N SER A 464 -29.40 -4.17 -10.75
CA SER A 464 -28.34 -4.54 -11.69
C SER A 464 -27.35 -3.38 -11.80
N VAL A 465 -26.09 -3.61 -11.43
CA VAL A 465 -25.01 -2.60 -11.48
C VAL A 465 -23.87 -3.10 -12.35
N PRO A 466 -23.21 -2.23 -13.14
CA PRO A 466 -22.09 -2.64 -13.98
C PRO A 466 -20.88 -3.05 -13.13
N ILE A 467 -20.00 -3.88 -13.69
CA ILE A 467 -18.76 -4.27 -13.01
C ILE A 467 -17.72 -3.13 -13.07
N PRO A 468 -17.07 -2.75 -11.96
CA PRO A 468 -15.95 -1.82 -12.01
C PRO A 468 -14.70 -2.45 -12.65
N ALA A 469 -13.85 -1.62 -13.23
CA ALA A 469 -12.58 -1.99 -13.83
C ALA A 469 -11.70 -2.83 -12.89
N THR A 470 -11.63 -2.48 -11.60
CA THR A 470 -10.90 -3.25 -10.57
C THR A 470 -11.31 -4.73 -10.46
N MET A 471 -12.54 -5.07 -10.87
CA MET A 471 -13.11 -6.42 -10.79
C MET A 471 -13.37 -7.05 -12.17
N SER A 472 -12.94 -6.38 -13.24
CA SER A 472 -13.13 -6.85 -14.62
C SER A 472 -11.85 -7.50 -15.15
N LYS A 473 -11.95 -8.80 -15.47
CA LYS A 473 -10.85 -9.52 -16.13
C LYS A 473 -10.61 -8.99 -17.54
N LYS A 474 -11.66 -8.54 -18.26
CA LYS A 474 -11.52 -7.94 -19.59
C LYS A 474 -10.72 -6.63 -19.52
N VAL A 475 -10.89 -5.84 -18.46
CA VAL A 475 -10.15 -4.59 -18.28
C VAL A 475 -8.74 -4.83 -17.73
N LEU A 476 -8.57 -5.57 -16.63
CA LEU A 476 -7.23 -5.70 -16.01
C LEU A 476 -6.33 -6.72 -16.71
N THR A 477 -6.87 -7.86 -17.14
CA THR A 477 -6.06 -8.84 -17.89
C THR A 477 -6.08 -8.52 -19.38
N GLY A 478 -7.26 -8.44 -20.00
CA GLY A 478 -7.39 -8.26 -21.45
C GLY A 478 -6.83 -6.92 -21.95
N LEU A 479 -7.32 -5.80 -21.41
CA LEU A 479 -6.85 -4.49 -21.82
C LEU A 479 -5.46 -4.19 -21.22
N LEU A 480 -5.32 -4.19 -19.89
CA LEU A 480 -4.11 -3.66 -19.26
C LEU A 480 -2.88 -4.58 -19.43
N ARG A 481 -2.98 -5.88 -19.13
CA ARG A 481 -1.82 -6.79 -19.20
C ARG A 481 -1.51 -7.29 -20.61
N GLU A 482 -2.53 -7.60 -21.40
CA GLU A 482 -2.38 -8.19 -22.73
C GLU A 482 -2.27 -7.10 -23.80
N GLU A 483 -3.30 -6.27 -23.99
CA GLU A 483 -3.32 -5.27 -25.08
C GLU A 483 -2.32 -4.12 -24.87
N LEU A 484 -2.32 -3.50 -23.69
CA LEU A 484 -1.38 -2.43 -23.36
C LEU A 484 0.00 -2.96 -22.94
N GLY A 485 0.10 -4.25 -22.63
CA GLY A 485 1.37 -4.92 -22.35
C GLY A 485 1.96 -4.66 -20.96
N PHE A 486 1.18 -4.19 -19.98
CA PHE A 486 1.69 -3.88 -18.65
C PHE A 486 2.17 -5.14 -17.89
N LYS A 487 3.43 -5.12 -17.43
CA LYS A 487 4.08 -6.23 -16.71
C LYS A 487 4.33 -5.96 -15.22
N GLY A 488 4.14 -4.72 -14.77
CA GLY A 488 4.35 -4.33 -13.39
C GLY A 488 3.23 -4.77 -12.45
N VAL A 489 3.22 -4.15 -11.27
CA VAL A 489 2.26 -4.44 -10.19
C VAL A 489 0.95 -3.69 -10.42
N ILE A 490 -0.17 -4.41 -10.41
CA ILE A 490 -1.52 -3.84 -10.39
C ILE A 490 -1.98 -3.78 -8.92
N VAL A 491 -2.21 -2.57 -8.42
CA VAL A 491 -2.79 -2.33 -7.09
C VAL A 491 -4.22 -1.81 -7.25
N SER A 492 -5.14 -2.21 -6.37
CA SER A 492 -6.48 -1.62 -6.37
C SER A 492 -6.49 -0.21 -5.75
N ASP A 493 -7.50 0.59 -6.06
CA ASP A 493 -7.94 1.65 -5.16
C ASP A 493 -8.52 1.03 -3.86
N ALA A 494 -8.84 1.87 -2.88
CA ALA A 494 -9.20 1.43 -1.54
C ALA A 494 -10.51 0.62 -1.51
N PHE A 495 -10.44 -0.65 -1.11
CA PHE A 495 -11.61 -1.54 -0.98
C PHE A 495 -12.63 -1.10 0.07
N THR A 496 -12.24 -0.18 0.97
CA THR A 496 -13.17 0.50 1.89
C THR A 496 -14.12 1.50 1.22
N MET A 497 -13.95 1.84 -0.07
CA MET A 497 -14.79 2.81 -0.78
C MET A 497 -16.20 2.27 -1.07
N ASN A 498 -17.21 3.12 -0.93
CA ASN A 498 -18.62 2.72 -1.06
C ASN A 498 -18.99 2.19 -2.44
N GLY A 499 -18.30 2.63 -3.52
CA GLY A 499 -18.50 2.15 -4.88
C GLY A 499 -18.32 0.63 -5.05
N ILE A 500 -17.53 -0.01 -4.17
CA ILE A 500 -17.44 -1.48 -4.09
C ILE A 500 -18.10 -2.02 -2.81
N ALA A 501 -17.74 -1.45 -1.66
CA ALA A 501 -18.12 -1.96 -0.34
C ALA A 501 -19.62 -2.23 -0.19
N ALA A 502 -20.47 -1.35 -0.75
CA ALA A 502 -21.92 -1.48 -0.63
C ALA A 502 -22.52 -2.51 -1.59
N HIS A 503 -21.91 -2.75 -2.76
CA HIS A 503 -22.54 -3.47 -3.87
C HIS A 503 -22.11 -4.93 -3.98
N PHE A 504 -20.86 -5.29 -3.66
CA PHE A 504 -20.31 -6.61 -4.02
C PHE A 504 -20.04 -7.52 -2.82
N GLY A 505 -19.95 -6.95 -1.61
CA GLY A 505 -19.50 -7.68 -0.42
C GLY A 505 -18.01 -8.04 -0.51
N GLU A 506 -17.30 -7.92 0.62
CA GLU A 506 -15.84 -8.00 0.63
C GLU A 506 -15.30 -9.32 0.07
N ALA A 507 -15.82 -10.46 0.53
CA ALA A 507 -15.30 -11.77 0.13
C ALA A 507 -15.38 -12.01 -1.39
N GLN A 508 -16.50 -11.66 -2.02
CA GLN A 508 -16.68 -11.83 -3.47
C GLN A 508 -15.85 -10.80 -4.25
N ALA A 509 -15.79 -9.55 -3.77
CA ALA A 509 -15.02 -8.49 -4.40
C ALA A 509 -13.53 -8.80 -4.46
N VAL A 510 -12.95 -9.27 -3.34
CA VAL A 510 -11.51 -9.57 -3.25
C VAL A 510 -11.14 -10.73 -4.17
N VAL A 511 -11.89 -11.84 -4.13
CA VAL A 511 -11.65 -13.00 -5.01
C VAL A 511 -11.74 -12.60 -6.48
N ARG A 512 -12.75 -11.80 -6.81
CA ARG A 512 -12.98 -11.39 -8.19
C ARG A 512 -11.90 -10.42 -8.70
N ALA A 513 -11.46 -9.47 -7.88
CA ALA A 513 -10.39 -8.55 -8.24
C ALA A 513 -9.05 -9.26 -8.47
N VAL A 514 -8.67 -10.18 -7.57
CA VAL A 514 -7.48 -11.04 -7.78
C VAL A 514 -7.63 -11.90 -9.04
N SER A 515 -8.81 -12.48 -9.27
CA SER A 515 -9.07 -13.25 -10.50
C SER A 515 -9.05 -12.39 -11.78
N ALA A 516 -9.34 -11.10 -11.65
CA ALA A 516 -9.31 -10.14 -12.76
C ALA A 516 -7.87 -9.71 -13.12
N GLY A 517 -6.94 -9.75 -12.15
CA GLY A 517 -5.52 -9.48 -12.36
C GLY A 517 -4.87 -8.55 -11.35
N VAL A 518 -5.57 -8.14 -10.28
CA VAL A 518 -4.99 -7.34 -9.19
C VAL A 518 -3.93 -8.15 -8.44
N ASP A 519 -2.73 -7.58 -8.29
CA ASP A 519 -1.65 -8.18 -7.50
C ASP A 519 -1.71 -7.75 -6.03
N ILE A 520 -2.14 -6.52 -5.73
CA ILE A 520 -2.28 -5.99 -4.36
C ILE A 520 -3.68 -5.40 -4.13
N ILE A 521 -4.39 -5.93 -3.13
CA ILE A 521 -5.63 -5.36 -2.60
C ILE A 521 -5.27 -4.29 -1.57
N LEU A 522 -5.54 -3.04 -1.92
CA LEU A 522 -5.34 -1.89 -1.05
C LEU A 522 -6.55 -1.71 -0.13
N MET A 523 -6.27 -1.56 1.18
CA MET A 523 -7.27 -1.29 2.21
C MET A 523 -8.48 -2.24 2.15
N PRO A 524 -8.29 -3.57 2.28
CA PRO A 524 -9.41 -4.45 2.56
C PRO A 524 -10.12 -4.00 3.85
N GLN A 525 -11.43 -4.23 3.96
CA GLN A 525 -12.19 -3.83 5.14
C GLN A 525 -11.75 -4.61 6.39
N ASP A 526 -11.55 -5.92 6.23
CA ASP A 526 -10.95 -6.79 7.22
C ASP A 526 -9.84 -7.63 6.57
N PRO A 527 -8.55 -7.27 6.78
CA PRO A 527 -7.42 -7.96 6.17
C PRO A 527 -7.39 -9.48 6.47
N SER A 528 -7.78 -9.86 7.69
CA SER A 528 -7.84 -11.25 8.14
C SER A 528 -8.87 -12.06 7.34
N THR A 529 -10.04 -11.49 7.08
CA THR A 529 -11.11 -12.12 6.31
C THR A 529 -10.74 -12.15 4.83
N ALA A 530 -10.21 -11.07 4.27
CA ALA A 530 -9.70 -11.05 2.90
C ALA A 530 -8.66 -12.15 2.65
N GLN A 531 -7.68 -12.30 3.54
CA GLN A 531 -6.67 -13.37 3.46
C GLN A 531 -7.31 -14.77 3.51
N ARG A 532 -8.16 -15.04 4.51
CA ARG A 532 -8.83 -16.35 4.64
C ARG A 532 -9.68 -16.68 3.41
N THR A 533 -10.40 -15.70 2.87
CA THR A 533 -11.22 -15.88 1.68
C THR A 533 -10.36 -16.25 0.48
N LEU A 534 -9.26 -15.55 0.22
CA LEU A 534 -8.36 -15.86 -0.89
C LEU A 534 -7.69 -17.23 -0.73
N VAL A 535 -7.22 -17.56 0.48
CA VAL A 535 -6.65 -18.88 0.80
C VAL A 535 -7.67 -19.99 0.53
N GLN A 536 -8.93 -19.79 0.91
CA GLN A 536 -10.01 -20.76 0.62
C GLN A 536 -10.30 -20.86 -0.87
N ALA A 537 -10.32 -19.73 -1.59
CA ALA A 537 -10.54 -19.68 -3.03
C ALA A 537 -9.43 -20.40 -3.81
N VAL A 538 -8.19 -20.38 -3.31
CA VAL A 538 -7.08 -21.16 -3.89
C VAL A 538 -7.24 -22.64 -3.59
N ARG A 539 -7.50 -23.00 -2.33
CA ARG A 539 -7.68 -24.40 -1.91
C ARG A 539 -8.84 -25.10 -2.62
N ASN A 540 -9.91 -24.39 -2.95
CA ASN A 540 -11.06 -24.95 -3.67
C ASN A 540 -10.95 -24.85 -5.20
N GLY A 541 -9.85 -24.28 -5.71
CA GLY A 541 -9.58 -24.15 -7.15
C GLY A 541 -10.31 -23.00 -7.86
N SER A 542 -11.03 -22.13 -7.15
CA SER A 542 -11.68 -20.95 -7.75
C SER A 542 -10.66 -19.88 -8.19
N VAL A 543 -9.52 -19.80 -7.49
CA VAL A 543 -8.36 -18.99 -7.90
C VAL A 543 -7.19 -19.94 -8.13
N PRO A 544 -6.63 -20.01 -9.34
CA PRO A 544 -5.45 -20.84 -9.59
C PRO A 544 -4.26 -20.39 -8.73
N LEU A 545 -3.52 -21.34 -8.16
CA LEU A 545 -2.33 -21.02 -7.35
C LEU A 545 -1.28 -20.24 -8.15
N ASP A 546 -1.11 -20.56 -9.44
CA ASP A 546 -0.16 -19.86 -10.31
C ASP A 546 -0.48 -18.36 -10.47
N HIS A 547 -1.75 -17.95 -10.35
CA HIS A 547 -2.08 -16.52 -10.32
C HIS A 547 -1.53 -15.82 -9.07
N ILE A 548 -1.56 -16.50 -7.91
CA ILE A 548 -0.96 -15.98 -6.67
C ILE A 548 0.56 -15.92 -6.82
N HIS A 549 1.18 -16.97 -7.35
CA HIS A 549 2.62 -17.01 -7.59
C HIS A 549 3.06 -15.86 -8.51
N ASP A 550 2.39 -15.64 -9.63
CA ASP A 550 2.69 -14.56 -10.55
C ASP A 550 2.59 -13.17 -9.90
N ALA A 551 1.53 -12.93 -9.12
CA ALA A 551 1.37 -11.68 -8.38
C ALA A 551 2.49 -11.46 -7.36
N VAL A 552 2.76 -12.47 -6.52
CA VAL A 552 3.79 -12.38 -5.49
C VAL A 552 5.19 -12.24 -6.08
N LYS A 553 5.50 -12.89 -7.20
CA LYS A 553 6.77 -12.68 -7.92
C LYS A 553 6.95 -11.23 -8.37
N ARG A 554 5.92 -10.59 -8.93
CA ARG A 554 5.98 -9.16 -9.31
C ARG A 554 6.24 -8.27 -8.10
N ILE A 555 5.60 -8.58 -6.97
CA ILE A 555 5.76 -7.86 -5.70
C ILE A 555 7.19 -8.01 -5.18
N LEU A 556 7.71 -9.23 -5.10
CA LEU A 556 9.07 -9.52 -4.63
C LEU A 556 10.15 -8.92 -5.55
N ASP A 557 9.96 -9.03 -6.87
CA ASP A 557 10.85 -8.40 -7.84
C ASP A 557 10.89 -6.88 -7.66
N LEU A 558 9.73 -6.24 -7.54
CA LEU A 558 9.65 -4.80 -7.33
C LEU A 558 10.32 -4.37 -6.01
N LYS A 559 10.11 -5.11 -4.91
CA LYS A 559 10.84 -4.90 -3.64
C LYS A 559 12.35 -5.00 -3.83
N SER A 560 12.82 -5.99 -4.59
CA SER A 560 14.24 -6.18 -4.89
C SER A 560 14.82 -5.06 -5.75
N ARG A 561 14.11 -4.62 -6.80
CA ARG A 561 14.58 -3.55 -7.70
C ARG A 561 14.76 -2.20 -7.01
N TYR A 562 13.99 -1.95 -5.95
CA TYR A 562 14.08 -0.74 -5.13
C TYR A 562 14.94 -0.90 -3.88
N GLY A 563 15.67 -2.02 -3.75
CA GLY A 563 16.66 -2.23 -2.69
C GLY A 563 16.05 -2.44 -1.30
N LEU A 564 14.79 -2.88 -1.19
CA LEU A 564 14.15 -3.08 0.11
C LEU A 564 14.76 -4.23 0.91
N PHE A 565 15.41 -5.19 0.24
CA PHE A 565 16.16 -6.27 0.88
C PHE A 565 17.59 -5.86 1.27
N ASP A 566 18.04 -4.67 0.86
CA ASP A 566 19.39 -4.18 1.14
C ASP A 566 19.47 -3.58 2.55
N GLN A 567 20.67 -3.58 3.11
CA GLN A 567 20.93 -2.93 4.39
C GLN A 567 20.87 -1.40 4.23
N GLY A 568 19.83 -0.79 4.80
CA GLY A 568 19.65 0.65 4.84
C GLY A 568 20.49 1.35 5.93
N PRO A 569 20.47 2.70 5.97
CA PRO A 569 21.10 3.46 7.04
C PRO A 569 20.45 3.16 8.39
N SER A 570 21.23 3.23 9.47
CA SER A 570 20.71 3.08 10.84
C SER A 570 19.72 4.20 11.18
N LEU A 571 18.77 3.94 12.08
CA LEU A 571 17.80 4.95 12.53
C LEU A 571 18.47 6.25 13.00
N PRO A 572 19.55 6.24 13.83
CA PRO A 572 20.23 7.48 14.20
C PRO A 572 20.76 8.28 12.99
N ALA A 573 21.29 7.61 11.97
CA ALA A 573 21.76 8.26 10.75
C ALA A 573 20.60 8.86 9.94
N LYS A 574 19.49 8.12 9.80
CA LYS A 574 18.25 8.63 9.18
C LYS A 574 17.78 9.91 9.88
N LEU A 575 17.62 9.86 11.20
CA LEU A 575 17.13 10.99 12.00
C LEU A 575 18.03 12.23 11.89
N ALA A 576 19.36 12.04 11.87
CA ALA A 576 20.30 13.14 11.71
C ALA A 576 20.20 13.84 10.34
N SER A 577 19.84 13.09 9.28
CA SER A 577 19.74 13.62 7.92
C SER A 577 18.46 14.44 7.66
N LEU A 578 17.39 14.21 8.42
CA LEU A 578 16.05 14.75 8.14
C LEU A 578 16.04 16.28 7.98
N LYS A 579 16.76 17.01 8.83
CA LYS A 579 16.79 18.49 8.81
C LYS A 579 17.37 19.06 7.51
N GLY A 580 18.27 18.32 6.84
CA GLY A 580 18.88 18.75 5.59
C GLY A 580 18.04 18.43 4.35
N ILE A 581 17.01 17.59 4.49
CA ILE A 581 16.21 17.07 3.37
C ILE A 581 14.78 17.62 3.43
N ILE A 582 14.09 17.41 4.56
CA ILE A 582 12.68 17.78 4.71
C ILE A 582 12.54 19.30 4.70
N GLY A 583 11.86 19.83 3.67
CA GLY A 583 11.63 21.26 3.51
C GLY A 583 12.93 22.06 3.32
N SER A 584 13.94 21.46 2.68
CA SER A 584 15.23 22.11 2.41
C SER A 584 15.07 23.38 1.55
N ASP A 585 16.02 24.31 1.64
CA ASP A 585 15.98 25.55 0.84
C ASP A 585 15.96 25.27 -0.67
N ALA A 586 16.65 24.20 -1.11
CA ALA A 586 16.63 23.75 -2.49
C ALA A 586 15.24 23.27 -2.91
N HIS A 587 14.56 22.49 -2.07
CA HIS A 587 13.19 22.04 -2.35
C HIS A 587 12.21 23.22 -2.37
N ARG A 588 12.32 24.14 -1.40
CA ARG A 588 11.49 25.35 -1.33
C ARG A 588 11.70 26.28 -2.53
N GLN A 589 12.90 26.31 -3.10
CA GLN A 589 13.14 27.08 -4.32
C GLN A 589 12.39 26.49 -5.53
N VAL A 590 12.33 25.15 -5.66
CA VAL A 590 11.53 24.49 -6.71
C VAL A 590 10.04 24.78 -6.51
N GLU A 591 9.54 24.61 -5.28
CA GLU A 591 8.16 24.96 -4.87
C GLU A 591 7.78 26.39 -5.26
N ARG A 592 8.59 27.39 -4.89
CA ARG A 592 8.37 28.79 -5.27
C ARG A 592 8.38 28.98 -6.79
N THR A 593 9.35 28.39 -7.48
CA THR A 593 9.48 28.53 -8.94
C THR A 593 8.24 27.97 -9.65
N ILE A 594 7.69 26.85 -9.18
CA ILE A 594 6.44 26.30 -9.73
C ILE A 594 5.29 27.29 -9.52
N ALA A 595 5.14 27.83 -8.31
CA ALA A 595 4.05 28.75 -7.99
C ALA A 595 4.11 30.01 -8.85
N GLU A 596 5.29 30.62 -8.97
CA GLU A 596 5.53 31.81 -9.80
C GLU A 596 5.23 31.54 -11.28
N ARG A 597 5.60 30.36 -11.79
CA ARG A 597 5.33 29.97 -13.18
C ARG A 597 3.87 29.56 -13.43
N ALA A 598 3.15 29.15 -12.40
CA ALA A 598 1.79 28.67 -12.52
C ALA A 598 0.74 29.79 -12.58
N VAL A 599 0.99 30.95 -11.96
CA VAL A 599 -0.03 32.03 -11.90
C VAL A 599 -0.49 32.39 -13.32
N THR A 600 -1.79 32.24 -13.56
CA THR A 600 -2.39 32.35 -14.89
C THR A 600 -3.37 33.51 -14.94
N LEU A 601 -3.28 34.34 -15.97
CA LEU A 601 -4.25 35.40 -16.22
C LEU A 601 -5.56 34.79 -16.73
N LEU A 602 -6.67 35.04 -16.03
CA LEU A 602 -8.02 34.64 -16.46
C LEU A 602 -8.72 35.75 -17.23
N ALA A 603 -8.54 37.00 -16.79
CA ALA A 603 -9.08 38.19 -17.43
C ALA A 603 -8.22 39.40 -17.09
N GLY A 604 -8.12 40.35 -18.01
CA GLY A 604 -7.47 41.63 -17.80
C GLY A 604 -8.08 42.68 -18.73
N ARG A 605 -8.24 43.92 -18.24
CA ARG A 605 -8.83 45.01 -19.05
C ARG A 605 -8.00 45.35 -20.27
N ASP A 606 -6.69 45.17 -20.18
CA ASP A 606 -5.72 45.31 -21.27
C ASP A 606 -5.41 43.99 -21.98
N GLY A 607 -6.03 42.89 -21.55
CA GLY A 607 -5.81 41.52 -22.03
C GLY A 607 -4.45 40.92 -21.65
N LYS A 608 -3.65 41.58 -20.81
CA LYS A 608 -2.27 41.16 -20.50
C LYS A 608 -1.94 41.10 -19.01
N HIS A 609 -2.61 41.92 -18.19
CA HIS A 609 -2.36 41.98 -16.75
C HIS A 609 -3.68 42.04 -15.97
N PRO A 610 -3.70 41.55 -14.72
CA PRO A 610 -4.79 41.89 -13.81
C PRO A 610 -4.74 43.39 -13.49
N ASP A 611 -5.83 43.95 -13.00
CA ASP A 611 -5.78 45.25 -12.32
C ASP A 611 -4.79 45.14 -11.15
N LEU A 612 -3.85 46.07 -11.03
CA LEU A 612 -2.82 46.03 -9.98
C LEU A 612 -3.26 46.80 -8.73
N ILE A 613 -2.81 46.32 -7.58
CA ILE A 613 -2.86 47.02 -6.29
C ILE A 613 -1.85 48.17 -6.33
N ARG A 614 -2.27 49.36 -5.89
CA ARG A 614 -1.44 50.56 -5.84
C ARG A 614 -1.16 50.97 -4.40
N HIS A 615 -0.09 51.75 -4.24
CA HIS A 615 0.25 52.40 -2.99
C HIS A 615 -0.92 53.21 -2.43
N GLY A 616 -1.24 53.00 -1.15
CA GLY A 616 -2.28 53.73 -0.44
C GLY A 616 -3.71 53.23 -0.66
N ASP A 617 -3.92 52.19 -1.47
CA ASP A 617 -5.25 51.62 -1.72
C ASP A 617 -5.91 51.14 -0.40
N ARG A 618 -7.20 51.43 -0.25
CA ARG A 618 -8.08 50.74 0.70
C ARG A 618 -8.54 49.44 0.06
N ILE A 619 -8.06 48.33 0.60
CA ILE A 619 -8.22 47.00 0.04
C ILE A 619 -9.27 46.23 0.84
N VAL A 620 -10.24 45.66 0.13
CA VAL A 620 -11.17 44.69 0.73
C VAL A 620 -10.88 43.31 0.17
N ILE A 621 -10.75 42.32 1.05
CA ILE A 621 -10.55 40.92 0.70
C ILE A 621 -11.86 40.20 0.99
N ALA A 622 -12.61 39.91 -0.07
CA ALA A 622 -13.87 39.20 -0.01
C ALA A 622 -13.65 37.73 -0.40
N ALA A 623 -13.79 36.80 0.55
CA ALA A 623 -13.54 35.37 0.32
C ALA A 623 -14.77 34.52 0.68
N ALA A 624 -14.71 33.21 0.44
CA ALA A 624 -15.79 32.29 0.79
C ALA A 624 -16.06 32.29 2.31
N ASP A 625 -15.00 32.40 3.12
CA ASP A 625 -15.06 32.48 4.57
C ASP A 625 -14.01 33.46 5.13
N GLU A 626 -14.20 33.86 6.39
CA GLU A 626 -13.35 34.85 7.05
C GLU A 626 -11.90 34.34 7.28
N ALA A 627 -11.70 33.03 7.46
CA ALA A 627 -10.38 32.47 7.68
C ALA A 627 -9.52 32.57 6.42
N GLN A 628 -10.10 32.26 5.26
CA GLN A 628 -9.46 32.43 3.96
C GLN A 628 -9.17 33.91 3.67
N ALA A 629 -10.11 34.82 3.94
CA ALA A 629 -9.86 36.26 3.75
C ALA A 629 -8.71 36.76 4.64
N LYS A 630 -8.65 36.35 5.92
CA LYS A 630 -7.55 36.69 6.84
C LYS A 630 -6.22 36.10 6.41
N GLN A 631 -6.21 34.88 5.86
CA GLN A 631 -4.98 34.27 5.36
C GLN A 631 -4.40 35.07 4.18
N LEU A 632 -5.24 35.48 3.23
CA LEU A 632 -4.84 36.37 2.14
C LEU A 632 -4.44 37.76 2.65
N GLU A 633 -5.12 38.30 3.65
CA GLU A 633 -4.76 39.57 4.30
C GLU A 633 -3.35 39.50 4.90
N ASN A 634 -3.05 38.43 5.62
CA ASN A 634 -1.72 38.20 6.18
C ASN A 634 -0.67 38.06 5.08
N GLN A 635 -0.96 37.31 4.01
CA GLN A 635 -0.04 37.21 2.87
C GLN A 635 0.21 38.58 2.24
N LEU A 636 -0.85 39.35 2.03
CA LEU A 636 -0.76 40.69 1.46
C LEU A 636 0.02 41.65 2.36
N ALA A 637 -0.07 41.51 3.68
CA ALA A 637 0.74 42.28 4.61
C ALA A 637 2.21 41.85 4.61
N LEU A 638 2.50 40.55 4.48
CA LEU A 638 3.88 40.02 4.40
C LEU A 638 4.57 40.44 3.10
N GLU A 639 3.85 40.35 1.99
CA GLU A 639 4.39 40.74 0.69
C GLU A 639 4.37 42.25 0.52
N GLY A 640 3.27 42.91 0.85
CA GLY A 640 3.15 44.37 0.78
C GLY A 640 4.03 45.10 1.80
N GLU A 641 3.99 46.43 1.76
CA GLU A 641 4.54 47.26 2.84
C GLU A 641 3.38 47.56 3.82
N PRO A 642 3.32 46.94 5.02
CA PRO A 642 2.12 46.98 5.89
C PRO A 642 1.66 48.39 6.26
N GLU A 643 2.60 49.33 6.40
CA GLU A 643 2.32 50.73 6.75
C GLU A 643 1.58 51.48 5.64
N GLN A 644 1.50 50.90 4.43
CA GLN A 644 1.00 51.52 3.22
C GLN A 644 -0.29 50.89 2.69
N LEU A 645 -0.75 49.79 3.29
CA LEU A 645 -1.96 49.07 2.90
C LEU A 645 -3.03 49.19 3.99
N LYS A 646 -4.25 49.53 3.60
CA LYS A 646 -5.40 49.55 4.51
C LYS A 646 -6.34 48.42 4.15
N THR A 647 -6.28 47.32 4.88
CA THR A 647 -7.05 46.11 4.58
C THR A 647 -8.30 45.97 5.44
N ARG A 648 -9.31 45.31 4.88
CA ARG A 648 -10.49 44.79 5.58
C ARG A 648 -10.90 43.46 4.95
N VAL A 649 -11.50 42.59 5.75
CA VAL A 649 -12.03 41.30 5.29
C VAL A 649 -13.55 41.32 5.17
N ALA A 650 -14.08 40.56 4.23
CA ALA A 650 -15.50 40.34 4.01
C ALA A 650 -15.77 38.90 3.55
N THR A 651 -17.01 38.45 3.67
CA THR A 651 -17.43 37.11 3.24
C THR A 651 -18.43 37.18 2.08
N LEU A 652 -18.30 36.28 1.11
CA LEU A 652 -19.14 36.25 -0.10
C LEU A 652 -20.49 35.54 0.10
N ASN A 653 -20.67 34.83 1.21
CA ASN A 653 -21.90 34.13 1.56
C ASN A 653 -23.10 35.05 1.84
N GLN A 654 -22.87 36.35 2.05
CA GLN A 654 -23.91 37.36 2.29
C GLN A 654 -23.75 38.52 1.30
N PRO A 655 -24.35 38.43 0.10
CA PRO A 655 -24.06 39.36 -1.00
C PRO A 655 -24.27 40.84 -0.64
N LYS A 656 -25.30 41.16 0.15
CA LYS A 656 -25.58 42.54 0.59
C LYS A 656 -24.52 43.08 1.55
N GLU A 657 -24.04 42.24 2.46
CA GLU A 657 -22.99 42.61 3.41
C GLU A 657 -21.65 42.75 2.70
N ALA A 658 -21.35 41.84 1.76
CA ALA A 658 -20.16 41.93 0.92
C ALA A 658 -20.15 43.23 0.10
N ILE A 659 -21.28 43.58 -0.53
CA ILE A 659 -21.44 44.85 -1.27
C ILE A 659 -21.26 46.06 -0.35
N ALA A 660 -21.84 46.04 0.86
CA ALA A 660 -21.65 47.13 1.82
C ALA A 660 -20.19 47.23 2.30
N ALA A 661 -19.48 46.10 2.42
CA ALA A 661 -18.11 46.05 2.87
C ALA A 661 -17.11 46.59 1.83
N ILE A 662 -17.41 46.44 0.53
CA ILE A 662 -16.59 46.99 -0.56
C ILE A 662 -16.86 48.48 -0.83
N ASP A 663 -17.85 49.10 -0.16
CA ASP A 663 -18.11 50.52 -0.31
C ASP A 663 -16.90 51.36 0.14
N GLY A 664 -16.49 52.30 -0.71
CA GLY A 664 -15.28 53.07 -0.52
C GLY A 664 -13.97 52.29 -0.60
N ALA A 665 -13.95 51.05 -1.10
CA ALA A 665 -12.71 50.35 -1.45
C ALA A 665 -12.09 50.94 -2.72
N ASP A 666 -10.76 51.06 -2.75
CA ASP A 666 -10.01 51.45 -3.96
C ASP A 666 -9.61 50.21 -4.78
N TYR A 667 -9.50 49.06 -4.11
CA TYR A 667 -9.20 47.77 -4.71
C TYR A 667 -9.93 46.63 -3.96
N VAL A 668 -10.39 45.61 -4.68
CA VAL A 668 -11.01 44.41 -4.07
C VAL A 668 -10.35 43.12 -4.56
N ILE A 669 -9.96 42.25 -3.64
CA ILE A 669 -9.61 40.86 -3.95
C ILE A 669 -10.87 40.02 -3.73
N VAL A 670 -11.42 39.44 -4.79
CA VAL A 670 -12.55 38.52 -4.71
C VAL A 670 -11.98 37.10 -4.81
N ALA A 671 -11.85 36.41 -3.69
CA ALA A 671 -11.23 35.09 -3.61
C ALA A 671 -12.26 33.96 -3.67
N SER A 672 -12.09 33.05 -4.62
CA SER A 672 -12.90 31.84 -4.80
C SER A 672 -12.06 30.59 -4.54
N TYR A 673 -12.67 29.55 -3.98
CA TYR A 673 -12.02 28.26 -3.79
C TYR A 673 -12.99 27.11 -4.01
N GLN A 674 -12.68 26.28 -5.01
CA GLN A 674 -13.39 25.06 -5.34
C GLN A 674 -12.39 23.90 -5.43
N PHE A 675 -12.69 22.77 -4.80
CA PHE A 675 -11.92 21.52 -4.96
C PHE A 675 -12.84 20.31 -5.18
N ARG A 676 -13.33 19.66 -4.10
CA ARG A 676 -14.17 18.45 -4.16
C ARG A 676 -15.67 18.74 -4.25
N ASN A 677 -16.04 19.64 -5.16
CA ASN A 677 -17.43 20.00 -5.41
C ASN A 677 -17.65 20.10 -6.91
N VAL A 678 -18.83 19.68 -7.35
CA VAL A 678 -19.33 19.89 -8.70
C VAL A 678 -19.47 21.40 -8.94
N ALA A 679 -18.84 21.93 -9.99
CA ALA A 679 -18.76 23.38 -10.22
C ALA A 679 -20.15 24.02 -10.35
N SER A 680 -21.08 23.33 -11.02
CA SER A 680 -22.47 23.78 -11.17
C SER A 680 -23.30 23.79 -9.88
N GLN A 681 -22.83 23.14 -8.82
CA GLN A 681 -23.52 23.09 -7.52
C GLN A 681 -23.06 24.19 -6.55
N PHE A 682 -22.06 24.97 -6.93
CA PHE A 682 -21.56 26.05 -6.09
C PHE A 682 -22.45 27.29 -6.21
N ASP A 683 -22.68 27.99 -5.09
CA ASP A 683 -23.42 29.24 -5.10
C ASP A 683 -22.52 30.40 -5.54
N TRP A 684 -22.58 30.71 -6.84
CA TRP A 684 -21.84 31.81 -7.44
C TRP A 684 -22.54 33.17 -7.28
N SER A 685 -23.73 33.24 -6.68
CA SER A 685 -24.54 34.46 -6.66
C SER A 685 -23.87 35.61 -5.89
N GLY A 686 -23.19 35.31 -4.78
CA GLY A 686 -22.42 36.28 -4.02
C GLY A 686 -21.23 36.85 -4.79
N THR A 687 -20.46 35.96 -5.44
CA THR A 687 -19.36 36.36 -6.32
C THR A 687 -19.87 37.21 -7.48
N GLN A 688 -20.94 36.78 -8.17
CA GLN A 688 -21.54 37.52 -9.28
C GLN A 688 -22.00 38.92 -8.84
N ALA A 689 -22.72 39.02 -7.72
CA ALA A 689 -23.24 40.28 -7.21
C ALA A 689 -22.13 41.29 -6.89
N VAL A 690 -21.03 40.82 -6.27
CA VAL A 690 -19.85 41.65 -6.00
C VAL A 690 -19.17 42.08 -7.30
N ILE A 691 -18.99 41.17 -8.26
CA ILE A 691 -18.38 41.48 -9.56
C ILE A 691 -19.21 42.51 -10.35
N ASP A 692 -20.54 42.37 -10.36
CA ASP A 692 -21.44 43.31 -11.03
C ASP A 692 -21.35 44.72 -10.40
N GLU A 693 -21.29 44.79 -9.07
CA GLU A 693 -21.16 46.05 -8.34
C GLU A 693 -19.81 46.72 -8.62
N LEU A 694 -18.71 45.98 -8.54
CA LEU A 694 -17.36 46.48 -8.86
C LEU A 694 -17.27 47.00 -10.30
N ASN A 695 -17.92 46.31 -11.23
CA ASN A 695 -18.02 46.75 -12.62
C ASN A 695 -18.86 48.02 -12.77
N ARG A 696 -19.95 48.15 -12.02
CA ARG A 696 -20.85 49.31 -12.03
C ARG A 696 -20.17 50.57 -11.48
N THR A 697 -19.38 50.44 -10.41
CA THR A 697 -18.61 51.54 -9.79
C THR A 697 -17.26 51.79 -10.45
N ASN A 698 -16.85 50.91 -11.37
CA ASN A 698 -15.52 50.90 -11.99
C ASN A 698 -14.38 50.82 -10.94
N THR A 699 -14.64 50.13 -9.82
CA THR A 699 -13.63 49.82 -8.81
C THR A 699 -12.64 48.79 -9.38
N ARG A 700 -11.34 48.94 -9.06
CA ARG A 700 -10.32 47.95 -9.44
C ARG A 700 -10.48 46.69 -8.61
N TYR A 701 -10.28 45.53 -9.23
CA TYR A 701 -10.37 44.27 -8.50
C TYR A 701 -9.61 43.16 -9.21
N ALA A 702 -9.40 42.04 -8.52
CA ALA A 702 -9.09 40.77 -9.18
C ALA A 702 -9.97 39.67 -8.60
N LEU A 703 -10.61 38.89 -9.47
CA LEU A 703 -11.12 37.56 -9.11
C LEU A 703 -9.91 36.63 -8.98
N LEU A 704 -9.64 36.14 -7.76
CA LEU A 704 -8.53 35.25 -7.46
C LEU A 704 -9.04 33.82 -7.24
N SER A 705 -8.88 32.97 -8.25
CA SER A 705 -9.19 31.55 -8.19
C SER A 705 -8.09 30.78 -7.45
N LEU A 706 -8.43 30.23 -6.29
CA LEU A 706 -7.51 29.48 -5.43
C LEU A 706 -7.63 27.95 -5.58
N GLY A 707 -8.48 27.45 -6.47
CA GLY A 707 -8.76 26.03 -6.64
C GLY A 707 -8.90 25.64 -8.11
N ASN A 708 -9.93 24.85 -8.43
CA ASN A 708 -10.35 24.64 -9.81
C ASN A 708 -10.79 25.98 -10.43
N PRO A 709 -10.32 26.36 -11.63
CA PRO A 709 -10.61 27.65 -12.26
C PRO A 709 -11.97 27.71 -12.99
N TYR A 710 -12.92 26.83 -12.63
CA TYR A 710 -14.18 26.65 -13.36
C TYR A 710 -15.25 27.68 -13.02
N GLU A 711 -15.02 28.57 -12.05
CA GLU A 711 -15.91 29.69 -11.76
C GLU A 711 -16.13 30.60 -12.98
N MET A 712 -15.18 30.64 -13.91
CA MET A 712 -15.27 31.42 -15.14
C MET A 712 -16.41 30.96 -16.07
N LEU A 713 -16.91 29.72 -15.89
CA LEU A 713 -18.08 29.21 -16.61
C LEU A 713 -19.40 29.80 -16.08
N TYR A 714 -19.41 30.29 -14.83
CA TYR A 714 -20.63 30.71 -14.13
C TYR A 714 -20.65 32.20 -13.79
N VAL A 715 -19.49 32.80 -13.49
CA VAL A 715 -19.34 34.21 -13.16
C VAL A 715 -19.08 35.01 -14.42
N ARG A 716 -20.02 35.88 -14.78
CA ARG A 716 -19.99 36.68 -16.01
C ARG A 716 -19.32 38.03 -15.78
N ASN A 717 -18.85 38.62 -16.88
CA ASN A 717 -18.30 39.99 -16.94
C ASN A 717 -17.07 40.20 -16.03
N VAL A 718 -16.30 39.16 -15.75
CA VAL A 718 -15.02 39.30 -15.04
C VAL A 718 -14.06 40.09 -15.93
N LYS A 719 -13.66 41.29 -15.50
CA LYS A 719 -12.74 42.18 -16.24
C LYS A 719 -11.28 42.05 -15.79
N SER A 720 -11.03 41.45 -14.64
CA SER A 720 -9.71 41.26 -14.06
C SER A 720 -9.74 40.03 -13.15
N GLY A 721 -8.84 39.07 -13.37
CA GLY A 721 -8.78 37.85 -12.59
C GLY A 721 -7.55 36.98 -12.86
N LEU A 722 -7.19 36.18 -11.87
CA LEU A 722 -6.03 35.28 -11.84
C LEU A 722 -6.44 33.90 -11.31
N ALA A 723 -5.77 32.85 -11.78
CA ALA A 723 -5.77 31.54 -11.14
C ALA A 723 -4.41 31.26 -10.50
N ALA A 724 -4.47 30.80 -9.24
CA ALA A 724 -3.31 30.43 -8.42
C ALA A 724 -3.24 28.92 -8.15
N TYR A 725 -4.33 28.18 -8.40
CA TYR A 725 -4.40 26.71 -8.25
C TYR A 725 -4.07 26.18 -6.84
N GLY A 726 -4.18 27.02 -5.81
CA GLY A 726 -3.98 26.63 -4.42
C GLY A 726 -4.33 27.77 -3.46
N LYS A 727 -4.87 27.42 -2.28
CA LYS A 727 -5.28 28.35 -1.22
C LYS A 727 -4.24 28.58 -0.12
N GLU A 728 -3.04 28.04 -0.28
CA GLU A 728 -1.94 28.12 0.70
C GLU A 728 -0.66 28.57 -0.01
N GLU A 729 0.34 29.02 0.76
CA GLU A 729 1.69 29.25 0.24
C GLU A 729 2.25 27.94 -0.35
N PRO A 730 3.01 28.00 -1.44
CA PRO A 730 3.51 29.20 -2.13
C PRO A 730 2.52 29.83 -3.15
N ASN A 731 1.38 29.19 -3.44
CA ASN A 731 0.46 29.62 -4.49
C ASN A 731 -0.12 31.02 -4.20
N THR A 732 -0.53 31.26 -2.95
CA THR A 732 -1.08 32.56 -2.53
C THR A 732 -0.03 33.66 -2.55
N GLU A 733 1.22 33.36 -2.15
CA GLU A 733 2.35 34.29 -2.23
C GLU A 733 2.56 34.76 -3.68
N ALA A 734 2.64 33.81 -4.62
CA ALA A 734 2.86 34.12 -6.02
C ALA A 734 1.72 34.96 -6.63
N ALA A 735 0.47 34.64 -6.30
CA ALA A 735 -0.68 35.42 -6.74
C ALA A 735 -0.67 36.85 -6.18
N VAL A 736 -0.39 37.03 -4.89
CA VAL A 736 -0.31 38.35 -4.25
C VAL A 736 0.82 39.19 -4.86
N ARG A 737 2.01 38.60 -5.06
CA ARG A 737 3.14 39.27 -5.73
C ARG A 737 2.79 39.70 -7.15
N THR A 738 1.98 38.93 -7.87
CA THR A 738 1.44 39.32 -9.19
C THR A 738 0.50 40.53 -9.09
N LEU A 739 -0.43 40.53 -8.13
CA LEU A 739 -1.35 41.67 -7.91
C LEU A 739 -0.63 42.95 -7.45
N LEU A 740 0.50 42.83 -6.78
CA LEU A 740 1.38 43.94 -6.41
C LEU A 740 2.29 44.41 -7.57
N GLY A 741 2.22 43.80 -8.76
CA GLY A 741 3.05 44.14 -9.91
C GLY A 741 4.52 43.75 -9.77
N ARG A 742 4.83 42.75 -8.92
CA ARG A 742 6.19 42.25 -8.68
C ARG A 742 6.57 41.06 -9.56
N MET A 743 5.60 40.45 -10.23
CA MET A 743 5.81 39.44 -11.26
C MET A 743 4.69 39.49 -12.30
N ASP A 744 4.96 38.93 -13.48
CA ASP A 744 3.96 38.71 -14.52
C ASP A 744 3.32 37.31 -14.39
N PRO A 745 2.02 37.15 -14.70
CA PRO A 745 1.37 35.83 -14.73
C PRO A 745 1.78 35.07 -15.99
N LEU A 746 2.73 34.13 -15.86
CA LEU A 746 3.29 33.38 -16.99
C LEU A 746 2.57 32.06 -17.30
N GLY A 747 1.67 31.62 -16.41
CA GLY A 747 0.96 30.37 -16.56
C GLY A 747 -0.06 30.40 -17.70
N VAL A 748 -0.33 29.23 -18.26
CA VAL A 748 -1.34 29.01 -19.30
C VAL A 748 -2.44 28.14 -18.73
N LEU A 749 -3.71 28.49 -18.92
CA LEU A 749 -4.81 27.73 -18.37
C LEU A 749 -4.75 26.26 -18.87
N PRO A 750 -4.57 25.26 -17.99
CA PRO A 750 -4.35 23.88 -18.40
C PRO A 750 -5.65 23.11 -18.62
N VAL A 751 -6.79 23.80 -18.51
CA VAL A 751 -8.14 23.25 -18.68
C VAL A 751 -8.91 24.08 -19.68
N ALA A 752 -9.87 23.47 -20.37
CA ALA A 752 -10.76 24.18 -21.27
C ALA A 752 -11.58 25.25 -20.51
N SER A 753 -11.56 26.49 -21.03
CA SER A 753 -12.33 27.66 -20.56
C SER A 753 -13.68 27.79 -21.24
#